data_AF-A0A2M8P0H6-F1
#
_entry.id   AF-A0A2M8P0H6-F1
#
_cell.length_a   1.000
_cell.length_b   1.000
_cell.length_c   1.000
_cell.angle_alpha   90.00
_cell.angle_beta   90.00
_cell.angle_gamma   90.00
#
_symmetry.space_group_name_H-M   'P 1'
#
loop_
_entity.id
_entity.type
_entity.pdbx_description
1 polymer ?
#
loop_
_entity_poly.entity_id
_entity_poly.type
_entity_poly.pdbx_seq_one_letter_code
_entity_poly.pdbx_strand_id
1 'polypeptide(L)'
;MSAYLIVDIENLLIGLQQRAFAIDLYDLASRLRNTAALAAGLARPEQLQAIAVANWEGVQALNSSAQAILEGAGFQTFDVPERGDFTEALMSRYFSDPSQLLDELILVAPDSALLTLIVRVPKRKSARVRVWADHPPLADDEIIYQPLETVLGIQTKTVALYIDFENIAISLNEQGYAVNLDRLIEGLSAHAKAHGQIVKMAAYAPWGKRGSLPPLIDSSGREVSDEASSRLALANIDPVFNLPGKNSADMRIAKDVLADSTQPNSADIFIIASGDRDFNEVFSALRARNKQVIVWGVRNSTSRLLEKNPTLQVEYLDDFLDLPRYDALRARADVATTLASSVSATFTPSQWSSLVLQYDRLATSMGAHEVTLEMLQDQLQEMHTVVSAARGRDLILQAVAMGIMRLWHANDLDYVQPIDEHPIVERTRLVRDRIVLRVANTLEVRGWEYVNYGFLLKGIAMDRELDRPGLNVDDAWRSEWVDCLVREGILIREMMPHRQNPEDLVPVIKLAPDLPPMARPQPNASNGTKPSYDDLDTSSTQVVRRDLETEQMMKRIVVSVDQFTSYRNFTWCPLGSLHRRLRQFDSGVTFQRAVEWLQELGAVQIEEYDNPDPKIPYKTKGISVVPESSTAQEILQERDAFIRALLRLYEQRIPINAINVARETGLPEEELNLWLSIMESENVLNPVPSKPGLYSLFRTHHTVNLVAETRD
;
A
#
# COMPACT_ATOMS: atom_id res chain seq x y z
N MET A 1 -20.42 -50.55 -25.31
CA MET A 1 -19.91 -50.57 -23.93
C MET A 1 -21.12 -50.62 -23.02
N SER A 2 -21.22 -51.61 -22.14
CA SER A 2 -22.33 -51.79 -21.20
C SER A 2 -21.90 -51.27 -19.82
N ALA A 3 -22.47 -50.13 -19.42
CA ALA A 3 -22.12 -49.42 -18.21
C ALA A 3 -23.38 -49.14 -17.37
N TYR A 4 -23.32 -49.47 -16.08
CA TYR A 4 -24.42 -49.30 -15.14
C TYR A 4 -24.01 -48.37 -14.00
N LEU A 5 -24.91 -47.45 -13.66
CA LEU A 5 -24.87 -46.64 -12.45
C LEU A 5 -26.05 -47.06 -11.58
N ILE A 6 -25.79 -47.63 -10.41
CA ILE A 6 -26.83 -48.05 -9.46
C ILE A 6 -26.67 -47.22 -8.19
N VAL A 7 -27.73 -46.52 -7.82
CA VAL A 7 -27.75 -45.60 -6.68
C VAL A 7 -28.76 -46.10 -5.66
N ASP A 8 -28.30 -46.38 -4.43
CA ASP A 8 -29.19 -46.51 -3.27
C ASP A 8 -29.62 -45.10 -2.85
N ILE A 9 -30.78 -44.66 -3.36
CA ILE A 9 -31.25 -43.28 -3.18
C ILE A 9 -31.61 -43.00 -1.73
N GLU A 10 -32.18 -43.97 -1.04
CA GLU A 10 -32.57 -43.81 0.36
C GLU A 10 -31.32 -43.59 1.24
N ASN A 11 -30.27 -44.41 1.06
CA ASN A 11 -29.03 -44.26 1.83
C ASN A 11 -28.29 -42.97 1.46
N LEU A 12 -28.30 -42.59 0.18
CA LEU A 12 -27.73 -41.33 -0.30
C LEU A 12 -28.41 -40.11 0.36
N LEU A 13 -29.74 -40.07 0.39
CA LEU A 13 -30.50 -38.95 0.96
C LEU A 13 -30.32 -38.86 2.48
N ILE A 14 -30.33 -40.00 3.18
CA ILE A 14 -30.07 -40.04 4.63
C ILE A 14 -28.66 -39.50 4.94
N GLY A 15 -27.65 -39.93 4.18
CA GLY A 15 -26.28 -39.46 4.35
C GLY A 15 -26.11 -37.96 4.10
N LEU A 16 -26.80 -37.41 3.09
CA LEU A 16 -26.77 -35.97 2.79
C LEU A 16 -27.50 -35.13 3.85
N GLN A 17 -28.62 -35.60 4.39
CA GLN A 17 -29.35 -34.92 5.47
C GLN A 17 -28.53 -34.85 6.76
N GLN A 18 -27.84 -35.93 7.14
CA GLN A 18 -26.97 -35.96 8.32
C GLN A 18 -25.84 -34.93 8.25
N ARG A 19 -25.43 -34.54 7.04
CA ARG A 19 -24.38 -33.55 6.78
C ARG A 19 -24.92 -32.12 6.55
N ALA A 20 -26.22 -31.90 6.73
CA ALA A 20 -26.89 -30.61 6.54
C ALA A 20 -26.69 -29.98 5.15
N PHE A 21 -26.50 -30.80 4.09
CA PHE A 21 -26.38 -30.27 2.73
C PHE A 21 -27.74 -29.88 2.16
N ALA A 22 -27.92 -28.58 1.89
CA ALA A 22 -29.00 -28.08 1.06
C ALA A 22 -28.60 -28.23 -0.42
N ILE A 23 -28.73 -29.43 -0.98
CA ILE A 23 -28.48 -29.68 -2.40
C ILE A 23 -29.79 -29.97 -3.11
N ASP A 24 -29.99 -29.26 -4.23
CA ASP A 24 -31.10 -29.53 -5.14
C ASP A 24 -30.94 -30.95 -5.73
N LEU A 25 -31.96 -31.78 -5.55
CA LEU A 25 -31.93 -33.19 -5.94
C LEU A 25 -31.79 -33.38 -7.46
N TYR A 26 -32.27 -32.43 -8.27
CA TYR A 26 -32.10 -32.48 -9.71
C TYR A 26 -30.64 -32.23 -10.11
N ASP A 27 -29.99 -31.24 -9.49
CA ASP A 27 -28.56 -30.96 -9.71
C ASP A 27 -27.70 -32.16 -9.25
N LEU A 28 -28.02 -32.74 -8.09
CA LEU A 28 -27.37 -33.95 -7.59
C LEU A 28 -27.48 -35.13 -8.58
N ALA A 29 -28.69 -35.42 -9.04
CA ALA A 29 -28.94 -36.50 -9.98
C ALA A 29 -28.22 -36.28 -11.32
N SER A 30 -28.28 -35.05 -11.85
CA SER A 30 -27.59 -34.65 -13.08
C SER A 30 -26.07 -34.83 -12.95
N ARG A 31 -25.47 -34.35 -11.85
CA ARG A 31 -24.04 -34.49 -11.56
C ARG A 31 -23.62 -35.95 -11.45
N LEU A 32 -24.32 -36.77 -10.67
CA LEU A 32 -24.02 -38.19 -10.52
C LEU A 32 -24.00 -38.89 -11.88
N ARG A 33 -25.02 -38.65 -12.70
CA ARG A 33 -25.15 -39.27 -14.02
C ARG A 33 -24.05 -38.80 -14.99
N ASN A 34 -23.74 -37.51 -15.01
CA ASN A 34 -22.70 -36.95 -15.87
C ASN A 34 -21.30 -37.42 -15.47
N THR A 35 -20.97 -37.39 -14.18
CA THR A 35 -19.70 -37.89 -13.65
C THR A 35 -19.55 -39.39 -13.92
N ALA A 36 -20.64 -40.15 -13.83
CA ALA A 36 -20.62 -41.59 -14.07
C ALA A 36 -20.40 -41.92 -15.55
N ALA A 37 -21.06 -41.18 -16.45
CA ALA A 37 -20.84 -41.31 -17.88
C ALA A 37 -19.39 -41.00 -18.27
N LEU A 38 -18.81 -39.95 -17.67
CA LEU A 38 -17.40 -39.59 -17.88
C LEU A 38 -16.45 -40.67 -17.33
N ALA A 39 -16.68 -41.16 -16.11
CA ALA A 39 -15.88 -42.20 -15.48
C ALA A 39 -15.91 -43.53 -16.26
N ALA A 40 -17.05 -43.84 -16.87
CA ALA A 40 -17.23 -44.98 -17.76
C ALA A 40 -16.58 -44.76 -19.15
N GLY A 41 -16.26 -43.52 -19.55
CA GLY A 41 -15.70 -43.19 -20.87
C GLY A 41 -16.76 -43.13 -21.98
N LEU A 42 -18.00 -42.83 -21.64
CA LEU A 42 -19.11 -42.72 -22.59
C LEU A 42 -19.14 -41.32 -23.22
N ALA A 43 -19.48 -41.25 -24.51
CA ALA A 43 -19.58 -39.97 -25.23
C ALA A 43 -20.85 -39.18 -24.86
N ARG A 44 -21.88 -39.87 -24.35
CA ARG A 44 -23.19 -39.32 -24.04
C ARG A 44 -23.78 -39.98 -22.79
N PRO A 45 -24.30 -39.21 -21.80
CA PRO A 45 -24.89 -39.77 -20.57
C PRO A 45 -26.11 -40.68 -20.78
N GLU A 46 -26.77 -40.62 -21.93
CA GLU A 46 -27.89 -41.51 -22.29
C GLU A 46 -27.45 -42.95 -22.58
N GLN A 47 -26.16 -43.18 -22.80
CA GLN A 47 -25.61 -44.53 -22.99
C GLN A 47 -25.41 -45.28 -21.66
N LEU A 48 -25.47 -44.55 -20.53
CA LEU A 48 -25.36 -45.10 -19.20
C LEU A 48 -26.73 -45.58 -18.72
N GLN A 49 -26.82 -46.83 -18.26
CA GLN A 49 -28.01 -47.33 -17.57
C GLN A 49 -27.97 -46.84 -16.12
N ALA A 50 -28.69 -45.75 -15.83
CA ALA A 50 -28.78 -45.15 -14.51
C ALA A 50 -30.03 -45.67 -13.78
N ILE A 51 -29.84 -46.38 -12.67
CA ILE A 51 -30.90 -47.00 -11.88
C ILE A 51 -30.87 -46.42 -10.46
N ALA A 52 -32.02 -45.94 -10.02
CA ALA A 52 -32.27 -45.51 -8.65
C ALA A 52 -33.06 -46.61 -7.94
N VAL A 53 -32.41 -47.34 -7.02
CA VAL A 53 -33.04 -48.39 -6.22
C VAL A 53 -33.30 -47.86 -4.81
N ALA A 54 -34.51 -48.10 -4.30
CA ALA A 54 -34.91 -47.73 -2.95
C ALA A 54 -36.20 -48.46 -2.54
N ASN A 55 -36.51 -48.41 -1.25
CA ASN A 55 -37.90 -48.48 -0.81
C ASN A 55 -38.54 -47.10 -1.04
N TRP A 56 -39.36 -46.95 -2.08
CA TRP A 56 -39.91 -45.64 -2.43
C TRP A 56 -40.96 -45.12 -1.44
N GLU A 57 -41.60 -46.00 -0.68
CA GLU A 57 -42.48 -45.60 0.43
C GLU A 57 -41.66 -44.88 1.52
N GLY A 58 -40.48 -45.40 1.86
CA GLY A 58 -39.54 -44.75 2.79
C GLY A 58 -38.98 -43.43 2.24
N VAL A 59 -38.62 -43.40 0.96
CA VAL A 59 -38.11 -42.17 0.30
C VAL A 59 -39.17 -41.08 0.23
N GLN A 60 -40.46 -41.41 0.06
CA GLN A 60 -41.54 -40.43 0.01
C GLN A 60 -41.65 -39.61 1.31
N ALA A 61 -41.32 -40.22 2.45
CA ALA A 61 -41.25 -39.53 3.74
C ALA A 61 -40.05 -38.56 3.84
N LEU A 62 -38.94 -38.85 3.14
CA LEU A 62 -37.75 -38.00 3.09
C LEU A 62 -37.89 -36.85 2.09
N ASN A 63 -38.42 -37.15 0.89
CA ASN A 63 -38.65 -36.21 -0.19
C ASN A 63 -39.75 -36.74 -1.14
N SER A 64 -40.93 -36.14 -1.05
CA SER A 64 -42.12 -36.57 -1.81
C SER A 64 -42.00 -36.43 -3.33
N SER A 65 -41.06 -35.62 -3.83
CA SER A 65 -40.85 -35.36 -5.26
C SER A 65 -39.66 -36.12 -5.84
N ALA A 66 -38.93 -36.90 -5.02
CA ALA A 66 -37.67 -37.51 -5.42
C ALA A 66 -37.77 -38.42 -6.65
N GLN A 67 -38.81 -39.25 -6.70
CA GLN A 67 -39.02 -40.19 -7.80
C GLN A 67 -39.19 -39.45 -9.14
N ALA A 68 -40.06 -38.44 -9.19
CA ALA A 68 -40.31 -37.64 -10.38
C ALA A 68 -39.07 -36.83 -10.82
N ILE A 69 -38.31 -36.30 -9.85
CA ILE A 69 -37.06 -35.55 -10.13
C ILE A 69 -36.01 -36.46 -10.76
N LEU A 70 -35.83 -37.67 -10.23
CA LEU A 70 -34.86 -38.65 -10.73
C LEU A 70 -35.23 -39.15 -12.13
N GLU A 71 -36.51 -39.42 -12.38
CA GLU A 71 -37.02 -39.76 -13.72
C GLU A 71 -36.77 -38.60 -14.71
N GLY A 72 -37.02 -37.36 -14.28
CA GLY A 72 -36.70 -36.15 -15.06
C GLY A 72 -35.21 -35.96 -15.35
N ALA A 73 -34.33 -36.46 -14.46
CA ALA A 73 -32.87 -36.48 -14.66
C ALA A 73 -32.40 -37.71 -15.47
N GLY A 74 -33.32 -38.60 -15.87
CA GLY A 74 -33.06 -39.77 -16.72
C GLY A 74 -32.62 -41.02 -15.97
N PHE A 75 -32.96 -41.15 -14.68
CA PHE A 75 -32.84 -42.42 -13.94
C PHE A 75 -34.07 -43.30 -14.16
N GLN A 76 -33.85 -44.61 -14.14
CA GLN A 76 -34.90 -45.61 -14.00
C GLN A 76 -35.12 -45.88 -12.50
N THR A 77 -36.31 -45.57 -12.01
CA THR A 77 -36.69 -45.80 -10.61
C THR A 77 -37.10 -47.26 -10.43
N PHE A 78 -36.55 -47.92 -9.42
CA PHE A 78 -36.79 -49.34 -9.15
C PHE A 78 -37.16 -49.53 -7.68
N ASP A 79 -38.40 -49.96 -7.45
CA ASP A 79 -38.93 -50.15 -6.10
C ASP A 79 -38.62 -51.54 -5.57
N VAL A 80 -37.96 -51.57 -4.41
CA VAL A 80 -37.67 -52.78 -3.67
C VAL A 80 -37.98 -52.51 -2.19
N PRO A 81 -39.09 -53.05 -1.64
CA PRO A 81 -39.52 -52.74 -0.28
C PRO A 81 -38.52 -53.15 0.80
N GLU A 82 -37.84 -54.30 0.61
CA GLU A 82 -36.87 -54.83 1.56
C GLU A 82 -35.43 -54.67 1.05
N ARG A 83 -34.59 -53.95 1.81
CA ARG A 83 -33.17 -53.70 1.46
C ARG A 83 -32.36 -54.97 1.24
N GLY A 84 -32.63 -56.02 2.02
CA GLY A 84 -31.95 -57.32 1.88
C GLY A 84 -32.11 -57.95 0.49
N ASP A 85 -33.19 -57.60 -0.22
CA ASP A 85 -33.53 -58.17 -1.52
C ASP A 85 -33.01 -57.35 -2.71
N PHE A 86 -32.35 -56.21 -2.48
CA PHE A 86 -31.87 -55.31 -3.55
C PHE A 86 -31.07 -56.06 -4.61
N THR A 87 -30.15 -56.92 -4.20
CA THR A 87 -29.30 -57.69 -5.12
C THR A 87 -30.11 -58.70 -5.93
N GLU A 88 -31.01 -59.48 -5.32
CA GLU A 88 -31.82 -60.46 -6.05
C GLU A 88 -32.77 -59.77 -7.04
N ALA A 89 -33.41 -58.69 -6.62
CA ALA A 89 -34.32 -57.91 -7.45
C ALA A 89 -33.60 -57.30 -8.65
N LEU A 90 -32.41 -56.70 -8.45
CA LEU A 90 -31.60 -56.13 -9.52
C LEU A 90 -31.05 -57.20 -10.46
N MET A 91 -30.59 -58.34 -9.94
CA MET A 91 -30.12 -59.47 -10.76
C MET A 91 -31.23 -59.99 -11.67
N SER A 92 -32.42 -60.22 -11.13
CA SER A 92 -33.58 -60.70 -11.89
C SER A 92 -34.02 -59.72 -12.98
N ARG A 93 -34.05 -58.41 -12.66
CA ARG A 93 -34.60 -57.39 -13.56
C ARG A 93 -33.62 -56.94 -14.64
N TYR A 94 -32.35 -56.72 -14.29
CA TYR A 94 -31.37 -56.02 -15.14
C TYR A 94 -30.19 -56.90 -15.58
N PHE A 95 -29.96 -58.04 -14.92
CA PHE A 95 -28.82 -58.92 -15.19
C PHE A 95 -29.22 -60.40 -15.38
N SER A 96 -30.46 -60.64 -15.82
CA SER A 96 -30.99 -62.00 -16.01
C SER A 96 -30.42 -62.73 -17.23
N ASP A 97 -29.85 -62.01 -18.20
CA ASP A 97 -29.16 -62.59 -19.35
C ASP A 97 -27.65 -62.70 -19.08
N PRO A 98 -27.12 -63.92 -18.85
CA PRO A 98 -25.70 -64.11 -18.58
C PRO A 98 -24.80 -63.87 -19.80
N SER A 99 -25.36 -63.72 -21.00
CA SER A 99 -24.60 -63.35 -22.21
C SER A 99 -24.24 -61.86 -22.26
N GLN A 100 -24.94 -61.03 -21.49
CA GLN A 100 -24.68 -59.59 -21.41
C GLN A 100 -23.60 -59.29 -20.37
N LEU A 101 -22.34 -59.24 -20.82
CA LEU A 101 -21.20 -58.92 -19.97
C LEU A 101 -21.01 -57.41 -19.80
N LEU A 102 -20.85 -56.96 -18.55
CA LEU A 102 -20.56 -55.56 -18.23
C LEU A 102 -19.12 -55.15 -18.55
N ASP A 103 -18.98 -53.87 -18.92
CA ASP A 103 -17.71 -53.15 -19.05
C ASP A 103 -17.46 -52.21 -17.86
N GLU A 104 -18.52 -51.61 -17.27
CA GLU A 104 -18.42 -50.74 -16.09
C GLU A 104 -19.60 -50.97 -15.13
N LEU A 105 -19.30 -51.04 -13.83
CA LEU A 105 -20.31 -51.00 -12.76
C LEU A 105 -19.95 -49.91 -11.75
N ILE A 106 -20.85 -48.95 -11.54
CA ILE A 106 -20.70 -47.87 -10.56
C ILE A 106 -21.81 -48.00 -9.53
N LEU A 107 -21.44 -48.21 -8.26
CA LEU A 107 -22.36 -48.27 -7.13
C LEU A 107 -22.24 -46.99 -6.29
N VAL A 108 -23.36 -46.37 -5.96
CA VAL A 108 -23.40 -45.11 -5.18
C VAL A 108 -24.17 -45.31 -3.88
N ALA A 109 -23.55 -44.88 -2.79
CA ALA A 109 -24.00 -45.09 -1.41
C ALA A 109 -24.46 -46.54 -1.12
N PRO A 110 -23.77 -47.60 -1.60
CA PRO A 110 -24.26 -48.96 -1.43
C PRO A 110 -24.22 -49.38 0.03
N ASP A 111 -25.27 -50.07 0.46
CA ASP A 111 -25.25 -50.83 1.70
C ASP A 111 -24.55 -52.19 1.51
N SER A 112 -24.45 -52.96 2.59
CA SER A 112 -23.81 -54.28 2.56
C SER A 112 -24.50 -55.25 1.61
N ALA A 113 -25.82 -55.15 1.44
CA ALA A 113 -26.58 -55.99 0.52
C ALA A 113 -26.21 -55.64 -0.92
N LEU A 114 -26.25 -54.36 -1.31
CA LEU A 114 -25.96 -53.90 -2.67
C LEU A 114 -24.49 -54.16 -3.08
N LEU A 115 -23.54 -54.11 -2.13
CA LEU A 115 -22.15 -54.48 -2.41
C LEU A 115 -22.00 -55.93 -2.91
N THR A 116 -22.88 -56.85 -2.52
CA THR A 116 -22.83 -58.25 -3.01
C THR A 116 -23.07 -58.38 -4.51
N LEU A 117 -23.68 -57.36 -5.14
CA LEU A 117 -23.88 -57.29 -6.58
C LEU A 117 -22.55 -57.29 -7.35
N ILE A 118 -21.47 -56.79 -6.74
CA ILE A 118 -20.13 -56.77 -7.34
C ILE A 118 -19.68 -58.19 -7.71
N VAL A 119 -19.94 -59.18 -6.88
CA VAL A 119 -19.47 -60.56 -7.13
C VAL A 119 -20.40 -61.33 -8.06
N ARG A 120 -21.68 -60.92 -8.14
CA ARG A 120 -22.73 -61.71 -8.82
C ARG A 120 -22.99 -61.31 -10.26
N VAL A 121 -22.72 -60.06 -10.64
CA VAL A 121 -23.02 -59.58 -11.99
C VAL A 121 -22.02 -60.15 -13.02
N PRO A 122 -22.49 -60.65 -14.18
CA PRO A 122 -21.60 -61.08 -15.27
C PRO A 122 -20.76 -59.91 -15.81
N LYS A 123 -19.43 -60.05 -15.75
CA LYS A 123 -18.47 -59.00 -16.10
C LYS A 123 -17.41 -59.51 -17.06
N ARG A 124 -16.89 -58.63 -17.92
CA ARG A 124 -15.66 -58.91 -18.67
C ARG A 124 -14.46 -58.88 -17.75
N LYS A 125 -13.37 -59.57 -18.13
CA LYS A 125 -12.09 -59.52 -17.39
C LYS A 125 -11.50 -58.11 -17.26
N SER A 126 -11.84 -57.21 -18.19
CA SER A 126 -11.40 -55.81 -18.19
C SER A 126 -12.45 -54.86 -17.60
N ALA A 127 -13.51 -55.38 -16.97
CA ALA A 127 -14.55 -54.56 -16.41
C ALA A 127 -14.04 -53.79 -15.20
N ARG A 128 -14.42 -52.53 -15.05
CA ARG A 128 -14.06 -51.72 -13.89
C ARG A 128 -15.25 -51.61 -12.94
N VAL A 129 -14.98 -51.69 -11.65
CA VAL A 129 -15.97 -51.51 -10.59
C VAL A 129 -15.60 -50.28 -9.79
N ARG A 130 -16.54 -49.35 -9.65
CA ARG A 130 -16.39 -48.15 -8.83
C ARG A 130 -17.40 -48.14 -7.71
N VAL A 131 -16.96 -47.72 -6.53
CA VAL A 131 -17.84 -47.50 -5.39
C VAL A 131 -17.70 -46.06 -4.94
N TRP A 132 -18.81 -45.33 -4.97
CA TRP A 132 -18.93 -43.95 -4.52
C TRP A 132 -19.68 -43.91 -3.19
N ALA A 133 -18.94 -43.83 -2.09
CA ALA A 133 -19.50 -43.96 -0.76
C ALA A 133 -18.73 -43.14 0.27
N ASP A 134 -19.32 -42.98 1.45
CA ASP A 134 -18.70 -42.24 2.55
C ASP A 134 -17.52 -42.99 3.19
N HIS A 135 -17.55 -44.31 3.14
CA HIS A 135 -16.50 -45.17 3.69
C HIS A 135 -16.10 -46.21 2.64
N PRO A 136 -14.81 -46.61 2.59
CA PRO A 136 -14.37 -47.67 1.70
C PRO A 136 -15.01 -49.01 2.09
N PRO A 137 -15.39 -49.86 1.12
CA PRO A 137 -15.89 -51.21 1.41
C PRO A 137 -14.78 -52.09 2.02
N LEU A 138 -15.17 -53.06 2.86
CA LEU A 138 -14.27 -53.85 3.69
C LEU A 138 -13.43 -54.92 2.95
N ALA A 139 -13.63 -55.16 1.65
CA ALA A 139 -12.81 -56.09 0.87
C ALA A 139 -12.98 -55.92 -0.65
N ASP A 140 -11.89 -55.58 -1.37
CA ASP A 140 -11.39 -56.16 -2.64
C ASP A 140 -10.29 -55.24 -3.22
N ASP A 141 -9.14 -55.80 -3.64
CA ASP A 141 -8.04 -55.04 -4.27
C ASP A 141 -8.39 -54.50 -5.67
N GLU A 142 -9.52 -54.93 -6.26
CA GLU A 142 -9.96 -54.57 -7.62
C GLU A 142 -11.06 -53.48 -7.67
N ILE A 143 -11.49 -52.93 -6.52
CA ILE A 143 -12.51 -51.87 -6.46
C ILE A 143 -11.86 -50.48 -6.51
N ILE A 144 -12.31 -49.65 -7.45
CA ILE A 144 -11.93 -48.24 -7.50
C ILE A 144 -12.87 -47.46 -6.56
N TYR A 145 -12.43 -47.23 -5.33
CA TYR A 145 -13.15 -46.41 -4.36
C TYR A 145 -12.95 -44.92 -4.62
N GLN A 146 -14.02 -44.14 -4.55
CA GLN A 146 -13.96 -42.67 -4.52
C GLN A 146 -14.94 -42.15 -3.46
N PRO A 147 -14.53 -41.23 -2.58
CA PRO A 147 -15.46 -40.57 -1.66
C PRO A 147 -16.56 -39.85 -2.43
N LEU A 148 -17.81 -39.99 -1.96
CA LEU A 148 -18.97 -39.38 -2.58
C LEU A 148 -18.81 -37.85 -2.73
N GLU A 149 -18.18 -37.23 -1.75
CA GLU A 149 -17.82 -35.80 -1.69
C GLU A 149 -16.98 -35.36 -2.89
N THR A 150 -15.95 -36.14 -3.22
CA THR A 150 -15.03 -35.88 -4.32
C THR A 150 -15.74 -35.99 -5.67
N VAL A 151 -16.65 -36.96 -5.80
CA VAL A 151 -17.44 -37.19 -7.01
C VAL A 151 -18.45 -36.06 -7.23
N LEU A 152 -19.04 -35.55 -6.15
CA LEU A 152 -20.06 -34.51 -6.20
C LEU A 152 -19.48 -33.08 -6.20
N GLY A 153 -18.18 -32.93 -5.92
CA GLY A 153 -17.52 -31.63 -5.80
C GLY A 153 -17.99 -30.84 -4.58
N ILE A 154 -18.46 -31.53 -3.54
CA ILE A 154 -18.93 -30.93 -2.29
C ILE A 154 -17.75 -30.93 -1.31
N GLN A 155 -17.20 -29.76 -0.98
CA GLN A 155 -16.25 -29.65 0.14
C GLN A 155 -17.03 -29.80 1.44
N THR A 156 -17.01 -30.99 2.05
CA THR A 156 -17.83 -31.24 3.24
C THR A 156 -17.17 -30.87 4.56
N LYS A 157 -15.83 -30.82 4.56
CA LYS A 157 -15.07 -30.52 5.77
C LYS A 157 -14.89 -29.02 5.93
N THR A 158 -15.11 -28.56 7.14
CA THR A 158 -14.84 -27.17 7.54
C THR A 158 -13.43 -27.06 8.11
N VAL A 159 -12.74 -25.96 7.80
CA VAL A 159 -11.34 -25.72 8.18
C VAL A 159 -11.23 -24.45 9.02
N ALA A 160 -10.56 -24.54 10.16
CA ALA A 160 -10.11 -23.38 10.93
C ALA A 160 -8.58 -23.32 10.93
N LEU A 161 -8.03 -22.16 10.55
CA LEU A 161 -6.59 -21.91 10.49
C LEU A 161 -6.17 -20.89 11.56
N TYR A 162 -5.19 -21.26 12.36
CA TYR A 162 -4.56 -20.40 13.38
C TYR A 162 -3.09 -20.27 13.05
N ILE A 163 -2.63 -19.04 12.86
CA ILE A 163 -1.28 -18.72 12.38
C ILE A 163 -0.52 -18.02 13.48
N ASP A 164 0.52 -18.66 13.98
CA ASP A 164 1.56 -18.00 14.78
C ASP A 164 2.43 -17.16 13.85
N PHE A 165 1.92 -15.99 13.48
CA PHE A 165 2.50 -15.17 12.42
C PHE A 165 3.87 -14.63 12.85
N GLU A 166 4.04 -14.30 14.13
CA GLU A 166 5.34 -13.87 14.67
C GLU A 166 6.42 -14.95 14.43
N ASN A 167 6.16 -16.19 14.85
CA ASN A 167 7.11 -17.28 14.70
C ASN A 167 7.35 -17.66 13.24
N ILE A 168 6.29 -17.73 12.43
CA ILE A 168 6.40 -18.02 11.00
C ILE A 168 7.22 -16.94 10.28
N ALA A 169 6.92 -15.66 10.52
CA ALA A 169 7.64 -14.56 9.89
C ALA A 169 9.11 -14.57 10.28
N ILE A 170 9.43 -14.77 11.57
CA ILE A 170 10.80 -14.85 12.07
C ILE A 170 11.51 -16.08 11.46
N SER A 171 10.89 -17.25 11.45
CA SER A 171 11.46 -18.50 10.93
C SER A 171 11.77 -18.43 9.43
N LEU A 172 10.83 -17.92 8.63
CA LEU A 172 11.05 -17.71 7.19
C LEU A 172 12.20 -16.73 6.95
N ASN A 173 12.23 -15.68 7.76
CA ASN A 173 13.24 -14.64 7.67
C ASN A 173 14.64 -15.13 8.08
N GLU A 174 14.77 -15.94 9.13
CA GLU A 174 16.04 -16.59 9.53
C GLU A 174 16.61 -17.50 8.43
N GLN A 175 15.74 -18.04 7.57
CA GLN A 175 16.14 -18.85 6.41
C GLN A 175 16.47 -18.02 5.16
N GLY A 176 16.44 -16.70 5.27
CA GLY A 176 16.76 -15.78 4.18
C GLY A 176 15.62 -15.58 3.18
N TYR A 177 14.39 -16.02 3.49
CA TYR A 177 13.21 -15.67 2.70
C TYR A 177 12.78 -14.25 3.01
N ALA A 178 12.43 -13.51 1.96
CA ALA A 178 11.75 -12.24 2.10
C ALA A 178 10.27 -12.51 2.38
N VAL A 179 9.79 -12.01 3.53
CA VAL A 179 8.46 -12.29 4.03
C VAL A 179 7.45 -11.44 3.24
N ASN A 180 7.00 -11.98 2.11
CA ASN A 180 6.02 -11.32 1.25
C ASN A 180 4.60 -11.57 1.78
N LEU A 181 3.96 -10.52 2.29
CA LEU A 181 2.65 -10.62 2.94
C LEU A 181 1.55 -11.06 1.97
N ASP A 182 1.55 -10.57 0.73
CA ASP A 182 0.52 -10.93 -0.26
C ASP A 182 0.61 -12.42 -0.60
N ARG A 183 1.83 -12.94 -0.84
CA ARG A 183 2.06 -14.37 -1.10
C ARG A 183 1.69 -15.24 0.09
N LEU A 184 2.00 -14.79 1.31
CA LEU A 184 1.57 -15.48 2.53
C LEU A 184 0.05 -15.56 2.60
N ILE A 185 -0.67 -14.45 2.40
CA ILE A 185 -2.13 -14.41 2.43
C ILE A 185 -2.70 -15.36 1.37
N GLU A 186 -2.29 -15.21 0.12
CA GLU A 186 -2.80 -16.01 -0.99
C GLU A 186 -2.52 -17.50 -0.80
N GLY A 187 -1.27 -17.85 -0.45
CA GLY A 187 -0.85 -19.22 -0.30
C GLY A 187 -1.47 -19.92 0.91
N LEU A 188 -1.56 -19.25 2.07
CA LEU A 188 -2.22 -19.80 3.26
C LEU A 188 -3.73 -20.00 2.98
N SER A 189 -4.40 -19.04 2.35
CA SER A 189 -5.82 -19.19 1.99
C SER A 189 -6.06 -20.27 0.94
N ALA A 190 -5.25 -20.33 -0.11
CA ALA A 190 -5.40 -21.32 -1.19
C ALA A 190 -5.16 -22.74 -0.67
N HIS A 191 -4.11 -22.93 0.14
CA HIS A 191 -3.77 -24.22 0.70
C HIS A 191 -4.76 -24.66 1.79
N ALA A 192 -5.27 -23.74 2.61
CA ALA A 192 -6.35 -24.06 3.55
C ALA A 192 -7.65 -24.44 2.84
N LYS A 193 -8.00 -23.76 1.72
CA LYS A 193 -9.16 -24.12 0.87
C LYS A 193 -9.03 -25.51 0.26
N ALA A 194 -7.81 -26.01 0.02
CA ALA A 194 -7.61 -27.36 -0.49
C ALA A 194 -8.03 -28.44 0.52
N HIS A 195 -7.98 -28.12 1.83
CA HIS A 195 -8.39 -29.03 2.91
C HIS A 195 -9.89 -28.97 3.23
N GLY A 196 -10.59 -27.88 2.86
CA GLY A 196 -12.03 -27.74 3.06
C GLY A 196 -12.53 -26.29 3.04
N GLN A 197 -13.80 -26.08 3.39
CA GLN A 197 -14.39 -24.75 3.47
C GLN A 197 -13.85 -24.00 4.70
N ILE A 198 -13.18 -22.87 4.47
CA ILE A 198 -12.61 -22.05 5.54
C ILE A 198 -13.75 -21.40 6.34
N VAL A 199 -13.83 -21.72 7.64
CA VAL A 199 -14.75 -21.09 8.59
C VAL A 199 -14.08 -19.99 9.40
N LYS A 200 -12.76 -20.08 9.62
CA LYS A 200 -11.98 -19.11 10.38
C LYS A 200 -10.52 -19.11 9.94
N MET A 201 -9.94 -17.92 9.82
CA MET A 201 -8.49 -17.71 9.73
C MET A 201 -8.12 -16.62 10.74
N ALA A 202 -7.12 -16.87 11.57
CA ALA A 202 -6.62 -15.91 12.54
C ALA A 202 -5.08 -15.88 12.54
N ALA A 203 -4.50 -14.69 12.57
CA ALA A 203 -3.06 -14.47 12.57
C ALA A 203 -2.63 -13.72 13.83
N TYR A 204 -1.83 -14.39 14.66
CA TYR A 204 -1.40 -13.95 15.97
C TYR A 204 -0.01 -13.36 15.87
N ALA A 205 0.11 -12.08 16.20
CA ALA A 205 1.40 -11.39 16.30
C ALA A 205 1.25 -10.11 17.12
N PRO A 206 2.38 -9.51 17.57
CA PRO A 206 2.39 -8.24 18.26
C PRO A 206 2.16 -7.09 17.26
N TRP A 207 1.04 -7.13 16.53
CA TRP A 207 0.63 -6.14 15.54
C TRP A 207 0.67 -4.74 16.14
N GLY A 208 1.13 -3.77 15.35
CA GLY A 208 1.28 -2.38 15.79
C GLY A 208 2.44 -2.14 16.78
N LYS A 209 3.16 -3.19 17.22
CA LYS A 209 4.43 -3.00 17.93
C LYS A 209 5.58 -3.03 16.95
N ARG A 210 6.09 -1.84 16.67
CA ARG A 210 7.21 -1.65 15.75
C ARG A 210 8.44 -2.48 16.16
N GLY A 211 9.14 -2.99 15.15
CA GLY A 211 10.41 -3.69 15.33
C GLY A 211 10.30 -5.00 16.10
N SER A 212 9.09 -5.54 16.23
CA SER A 212 8.83 -6.88 16.76
C SER A 212 8.90 -7.94 15.65
N LEU A 213 8.29 -7.65 14.50
CA LEU A 213 8.31 -8.47 13.31
C LEU A 213 9.44 -8.06 12.35
N PRO A 214 9.99 -9.01 11.57
CA PRO A 214 10.87 -8.65 10.46
C PRO A 214 10.14 -7.77 9.43
N PRO A 215 10.87 -7.03 8.59
CA PRO A 215 10.30 -6.26 7.49
C PRO A 215 9.44 -7.15 6.59
N LEU A 216 8.16 -6.78 6.46
CA LEU A 216 7.21 -7.46 5.60
C LEU A 216 7.13 -6.68 4.31
N ILE A 217 7.17 -7.36 3.17
CA ILE A 217 7.09 -6.72 1.85
C ILE A 217 5.81 -7.13 1.12
N ASP A 218 5.38 -6.31 0.18
CA ASP A 218 4.35 -6.67 -0.78
C ASP A 218 4.95 -7.24 -2.08
N SER A 219 4.09 -7.63 -3.02
CA SER A 219 4.49 -8.16 -4.34
C SER A 219 5.29 -7.16 -5.19
N SER A 220 5.22 -5.87 -4.89
CA SER A 220 6.02 -4.83 -5.53
C SER A 220 7.39 -4.63 -4.85
N GLY A 221 7.64 -5.31 -3.73
CA GLY A 221 8.87 -5.18 -2.95
C GLY A 221 8.87 -4.00 -1.98
N ARG A 222 7.72 -3.32 -1.82
CA ARG A 222 7.57 -2.23 -0.84
C ARG A 222 7.38 -2.83 0.56
N GLU A 223 8.00 -2.21 1.56
CA GLU A 223 7.77 -2.58 2.96
C GLU A 223 6.38 -2.13 3.43
N VAL A 224 5.63 -3.05 4.04
CA VAL A 224 4.21 -2.90 4.43
C VAL A 224 3.93 -3.38 5.85
N SER A 225 4.96 -3.46 6.70
CA SER A 225 4.85 -3.92 8.09
C SER A 225 3.77 -3.18 8.89
N ASP A 226 3.66 -1.86 8.71
CA ASP A 226 2.68 -1.03 9.44
C ASP A 226 1.24 -1.26 8.94
N GLU A 227 1.05 -1.69 7.70
CA GLU A 227 -0.25 -1.97 7.07
C GLU A 227 -0.70 -3.43 7.23
N ALA A 228 0.16 -4.30 7.78
CA ALA A 228 -0.01 -5.74 7.71
C ALA A 228 -1.32 -6.22 8.33
N SER A 229 -1.69 -5.69 9.50
CA SER A 229 -2.94 -6.04 10.18
C SER A 229 -4.18 -5.65 9.37
N SER A 230 -4.19 -4.46 8.77
CA SER A 230 -5.28 -4.01 7.91
C SER A 230 -5.41 -4.86 6.64
N ARG A 231 -4.28 -5.24 6.01
CA ARG A 231 -4.28 -6.10 4.82
C ARG A 231 -4.77 -7.51 5.14
N LEU A 232 -4.37 -8.08 6.27
CA LEU A 232 -4.88 -9.38 6.74
C LEU A 232 -6.40 -9.33 6.96
N ALA A 233 -6.90 -8.30 7.64
CA ALA A 233 -8.33 -8.12 7.87
C ALA A 233 -9.13 -8.02 6.56
N LEU A 234 -8.61 -7.27 5.57
CA LEU A 234 -9.22 -7.19 4.23
C LEU A 234 -9.26 -8.55 3.51
N ALA A 235 -8.31 -9.43 3.80
CA ALA A 235 -8.26 -10.80 3.29
C ALA A 235 -9.12 -11.80 4.09
N ASN A 236 -9.93 -11.34 5.05
CA ASN A 236 -10.68 -12.17 6.01
C ASN A 236 -9.81 -13.04 6.91
N ILE A 237 -8.59 -12.60 7.21
CA ILE A 237 -7.73 -13.19 8.23
C ILE A 237 -7.76 -12.27 9.44
N ASP A 238 -8.28 -12.74 10.57
CA ASP A 238 -8.41 -11.94 11.78
C ASP A 238 -7.04 -11.65 12.42
N PRO A 239 -6.56 -10.39 12.45
CA PRO A 239 -5.29 -10.05 13.07
C PRO A 239 -5.46 -9.97 14.60
N VAL A 240 -4.99 -10.99 15.31
CA VAL A 240 -5.10 -11.07 16.77
C VAL A 240 -3.87 -10.45 17.43
N PHE A 241 -4.09 -9.36 18.17
CA PHE A 241 -3.05 -8.62 18.88
C PHE A 241 -2.66 -9.34 20.18
N ASN A 242 -1.37 -9.66 20.34
CA ASN A 242 -0.79 -10.16 21.58
C ASN A 242 0.36 -9.25 22.07
N LEU A 243 0.82 -9.49 23.30
CA LEU A 243 2.02 -8.84 23.81
C LEU A 243 3.26 -9.53 23.22
N PRO A 244 4.36 -8.82 22.93
CA PRO A 244 5.58 -9.41 22.42
C PRO A 244 6.24 -10.22 23.54
N GLY A 245 6.68 -11.42 23.22
CA GLY A 245 7.32 -12.33 24.19
C GLY A 245 7.14 -13.78 23.80
N LYS A 246 8.13 -14.62 24.16
CA LYS A 246 8.32 -15.98 23.63
C LYS A 246 7.15 -16.97 23.75
N ASN A 247 6.12 -16.70 24.58
CA ASN A 247 5.02 -17.65 24.83
C ASN A 247 3.62 -17.00 24.77
N SER A 248 3.52 -15.74 24.34
CA SER A 248 2.25 -15.00 24.40
C SER A 248 1.29 -15.40 23.28
N ALA A 249 1.82 -15.65 22.08
CA ALA A 249 1.07 -16.16 20.93
C ALA A 249 0.55 -17.57 21.23
N ASP A 250 1.42 -18.46 21.71
CA ASP A 250 1.10 -19.87 21.92
C ASP A 250 -0.04 -20.08 22.90
N MET A 251 0.02 -19.39 24.04
CA MET A 251 -1.03 -19.46 25.05
C MET A 251 -2.37 -18.94 24.51
N ARG A 252 -2.35 -17.91 23.66
CA ARG A 252 -3.55 -17.33 23.08
C ARG A 252 -4.14 -18.26 22.02
N ILE A 253 -3.32 -18.79 21.12
CA ILE A 253 -3.71 -19.76 20.10
C ILE A 253 -4.30 -21.00 20.78
N ALA A 254 -3.60 -21.57 21.77
CA ALA A 254 -4.07 -22.74 22.49
C ALA A 254 -5.45 -22.52 23.12
N LYS A 255 -5.66 -21.37 23.77
CA LYS A 255 -6.95 -21.00 24.37
C LYS A 255 -8.05 -20.88 23.33
N ASP A 256 -7.80 -20.18 22.23
CA ASP A 256 -8.79 -19.91 21.18
C ASP A 256 -9.15 -21.21 20.43
N VAL A 257 -8.16 -22.02 20.08
CA VAL A 257 -8.35 -23.33 19.44
C VAL A 257 -9.19 -24.25 20.33
N LEU A 258 -8.85 -24.36 21.61
CA LEU A 258 -9.60 -25.21 22.55
C LEU A 258 -11.05 -24.72 22.72
N ALA A 259 -11.26 -23.40 22.83
CA ALA A 259 -12.60 -22.82 22.92
C ALA A 259 -13.43 -23.11 21.65
N ASP A 260 -12.86 -22.84 20.48
CA ASP A 260 -13.55 -23.03 19.20
C ASP A 260 -13.85 -24.51 18.93
N SER A 261 -12.99 -25.43 19.35
CA SER A 261 -13.21 -26.87 19.22
C SER A 261 -14.36 -27.43 20.06
N THR A 262 -14.85 -26.66 21.05
CA THR A 262 -16.00 -27.07 21.89
C THR A 262 -17.34 -26.58 21.37
N GLN A 263 -17.35 -25.72 20.34
CA GLN A 263 -18.58 -25.17 19.80
C GLN A 263 -19.35 -26.20 18.96
N PRO A 264 -20.70 -26.14 18.92
CA PRO A 264 -21.52 -27.06 18.12
C PRO A 264 -21.20 -27.02 16.62
N ASN A 265 -20.81 -25.85 16.09
CA ASN A 265 -20.41 -25.65 14.70
C ASN A 265 -18.87 -25.56 14.54
N SER A 266 -18.13 -26.31 15.38
CA SER A 266 -16.67 -26.32 15.33
C SER A 266 -16.14 -26.96 14.05
N ALA A 267 -15.04 -26.42 13.54
CA ALA A 267 -14.39 -26.93 12.33
C ALA A 267 -14.07 -28.43 12.43
N ASP A 268 -14.06 -29.13 11.31
CA ASP A 268 -13.67 -30.55 11.26
C ASP A 268 -12.15 -30.72 11.24
N ILE A 269 -11.47 -29.77 10.59
CA ILE A 269 -10.03 -29.71 10.44
C ILE A 269 -9.50 -28.44 11.11
N PHE A 270 -8.54 -28.61 12.01
CA PHE A 270 -7.79 -27.54 12.64
C PHE A 270 -6.38 -27.52 12.03
N ILE A 271 -6.04 -26.41 11.39
CA ILE A 271 -4.71 -26.15 10.88
C ILE A 271 -4.03 -25.18 11.85
N ILE A 272 -2.90 -25.57 12.41
CA ILE A 272 -2.09 -24.74 13.31
C ILE A 272 -0.75 -24.50 12.63
N ALA A 273 -0.53 -23.27 12.17
CA ALA A 273 0.73 -22.86 11.58
C ALA A 273 1.66 -22.33 12.68
N SER A 274 2.51 -23.20 13.22
CA SER A 274 3.54 -22.88 14.21
C SER A 274 4.66 -23.93 14.17
N GLY A 275 5.87 -23.50 14.51
CA GLY A 275 7.04 -24.37 14.68
C GLY A 275 7.21 -24.94 16.09
N ASP A 276 6.40 -24.51 17.06
CA ASP A 276 6.60 -24.81 18.48
C ASP A 276 5.98 -26.15 18.92
N ARG A 277 6.71 -26.88 19.77
CA ARG A 277 6.29 -28.13 20.41
C ARG A 277 5.25 -27.95 21.52
N ASP A 278 5.07 -26.73 22.02
CA ASP A 278 4.22 -26.46 23.18
C ASP A 278 2.71 -26.68 22.89
N PHE A 279 2.33 -26.95 21.65
CA PHE A 279 0.96 -27.30 21.23
C PHE A 279 0.55 -28.77 21.40
N ASN A 280 1.42 -29.65 21.92
CA ASN A 280 1.12 -31.09 22.04
C ASN A 280 -0.16 -31.41 22.83
N GLU A 281 -0.45 -30.66 23.89
CA GLU A 281 -1.68 -30.81 24.66
C GLU A 281 -2.92 -30.44 23.84
N VAL A 282 -2.82 -29.37 23.04
CA VAL A 282 -3.88 -28.91 22.14
C VAL A 282 -4.18 -29.96 21.07
N PHE A 283 -3.14 -30.51 20.43
CA PHE A 283 -3.31 -31.57 19.44
C PHE A 283 -4.00 -32.80 20.01
N SER A 284 -3.61 -33.21 21.22
CA SER A 284 -4.21 -34.35 21.92
C SER A 284 -5.68 -34.11 22.24
N ALA A 285 -6.03 -32.90 22.71
CA ALA A 285 -7.40 -32.52 23.01
C ALA A 285 -8.30 -32.46 21.76
N LEU A 286 -7.80 -31.95 20.63
CA LEU A 286 -8.53 -31.93 19.36
C LEU A 286 -8.81 -33.34 18.84
N ARG A 287 -7.83 -34.23 18.92
CA ARG A 287 -7.99 -35.63 18.47
C ARG A 287 -8.93 -36.42 19.37
N ALA A 288 -8.90 -36.19 20.69
CA ALA A 288 -9.87 -36.75 21.62
C ALA A 288 -11.33 -36.33 21.30
N ARG A 289 -11.51 -35.24 20.56
CA ARG A 289 -12.81 -34.74 20.06
C ARG A 289 -13.10 -35.16 18.61
N ASN A 290 -12.39 -36.16 18.08
CA ASN A 290 -12.49 -36.63 16.68
C ASN A 290 -12.27 -35.52 15.63
N LYS A 291 -11.44 -34.52 15.93
CA LYS A 291 -11.05 -33.48 14.96
C LYS A 291 -9.74 -33.85 14.27
N GLN A 292 -9.63 -33.51 12.99
CA GLN A 292 -8.38 -33.67 12.22
C GLN A 292 -7.46 -32.49 12.52
N VAL A 293 -6.16 -32.76 12.71
CA VAL A 293 -5.15 -31.75 13.02
C VAL A 293 -4.06 -31.78 11.97
N ILE A 294 -3.77 -30.61 11.38
CA ILE A 294 -2.67 -30.41 10.43
C ILE A 294 -1.77 -29.32 11.01
N VAL A 295 -0.47 -29.58 11.03
CA VAL A 295 0.54 -28.63 11.50
C VAL A 295 1.27 -28.06 10.29
N TRP A 296 1.30 -26.75 10.19
CA TRP A 296 2.10 -26.06 9.17
C TRP A 296 3.36 -25.49 9.82
N GLY A 297 4.52 -26.00 9.41
CA GLY A 297 5.82 -25.59 9.94
C GLY A 297 6.73 -25.00 8.87
N VAL A 298 7.85 -24.40 9.26
CA VAL A 298 8.93 -24.04 8.34
C VAL A 298 10.04 -25.08 8.47
N ARG A 299 10.55 -25.62 7.35
CA ARG A 299 11.63 -26.64 7.39
C ARG A 299 12.80 -26.16 8.22
N ASN A 300 13.49 -27.01 8.98
CA ASN A 300 14.64 -26.64 9.83
C ASN A 300 14.35 -25.70 11.02
N SER A 301 13.18 -25.06 11.10
CA SER A 301 12.73 -24.28 12.26
C SER A 301 11.66 -25.02 13.08
N THR A 302 11.06 -26.06 12.51
CA THR A 302 10.04 -26.89 13.19
C THR A 302 10.69 -27.88 14.17
N SER A 303 10.11 -28.04 15.36
CA SER A 303 10.60 -28.98 16.36
C SER A 303 10.62 -30.44 15.86
N ARG A 304 11.77 -31.11 16.00
CA ARG A 304 11.97 -32.54 15.63
C ARG A 304 10.99 -33.50 16.30
N LEU A 305 10.39 -33.11 17.44
CA LEU A 305 9.39 -33.92 18.14
C LEU A 305 8.04 -33.91 17.42
N LEU A 306 7.69 -32.81 16.75
CA LEU A 306 6.50 -32.71 15.91
C LEU A 306 6.68 -33.56 14.64
N GLU A 307 7.84 -33.42 13.98
CA GLU A 307 8.17 -34.18 12.76
C GLU A 307 8.17 -35.70 12.99
N LYS A 308 8.59 -36.14 14.17
CA LYS A 308 8.65 -37.56 14.53
C LYS A 308 7.33 -38.10 15.07
N ASN A 309 6.31 -37.29 15.23
CA ASN A 309 5.01 -37.77 15.69
C ASN A 309 4.24 -38.36 14.49
N PRO A 310 4.14 -39.69 14.34
CA PRO A 310 3.53 -40.33 13.17
C PRO A 310 2.01 -40.09 13.09
N THR A 311 1.45 -39.45 14.12
CA THR A 311 0.02 -39.23 14.25
C THR A 311 -0.44 -37.83 13.85
N LEU A 312 0.50 -36.93 13.54
CA LEU A 312 0.25 -35.58 13.07
C LEU A 312 0.61 -35.47 11.58
N GLN A 313 -0.22 -34.80 10.81
CA GLN A 313 0.10 -34.42 9.44
C GLN A 313 0.87 -33.09 9.49
N VAL A 314 2.15 -33.13 9.11
CA VAL A 314 3.01 -31.94 9.06
C VAL A 314 3.23 -31.56 7.60
N GLU A 315 2.92 -30.30 7.26
CA GLU A 315 3.16 -29.71 5.95
C GLU A 315 4.08 -28.49 6.12
N TYR A 316 4.90 -28.19 5.12
CA TYR A 316 5.90 -27.14 5.22
C TYR A 316 5.52 -25.91 4.39
N LEU A 317 5.48 -24.74 5.04
CA LEU A 317 5.14 -23.46 4.41
C LEU A 317 6.06 -23.13 3.23
N ASP A 318 7.35 -23.42 3.36
CA ASP A 318 8.35 -23.17 2.33
C ASP A 318 8.17 -24.03 1.06
N ASP A 319 7.42 -25.15 1.13
CA ASP A 319 7.12 -25.97 -0.05
C ASP A 319 6.01 -25.37 -0.93
N PHE A 320 5.04 -24.65 -0.34
CA PHE A 320 3.85 -24.19 -1.06
C PHE A 320 3.69 -22.66 -1.19
N LEU A 321 4.51 -21.85 -0.50
CA LEU A 321 4.41 -20.39 -0.54
C LEU A 321 5.28 -19.70 -1.61
N ASP A 322 6.11 -20.45 -2.34
CA ASP A 322 7.04 -19.95 -3.39
C ASP A 322 7.71 -18.62 -2.99
N LEU A 323 8.25 -18.51 -1.78
CA LEU A 323 8.73 -17.21 -1.30
C LEU A 323 10.09 -16.85 -1.92
N PRO A 324 10.29 -15.60 -2.41
CA PRO A 324 11.58 -15.17 -2.91
C PRO A 324 12.58 -15.04 -1.76
N ARG A 325 13.85 -15.34 -2.02
CA ARG A 325 14.96 -15.05 -1.08
C ARG A 325 15.47 -13.63 -1.26
N TYR A 326 16.03 -13.03 -0.20
CA TYR A 326 16.57 -11.66 -0.25
C TYR A 326 17.65 -11.48 -1.33
N ASP A 327 18.51 -12.47 -1.56
CA ASP A 327 19.53 -12.42 -2.62
C ASP A 327 18.92 -12.33 -4.03
N ALA A 328 17.81 -13.03 -4.25
CA ALA A 328 17.08 -12.98 -5.53
C ALA A 328 16.35 -11.65 -5.73
N LEU A 329 15.86 -11.04 -4.65
CA LEU A 329 15.28 -9.70 -4.69
C LEU A 329 16.34 -8.64 -5.01
N ARG A 330 17.54 -8.74 -4.44
CA ARG A 330 18.66 -7.86 -4.78
C ARG A 330 19.00 -7.93 -6.27
N ALA A 331 19.16 -9.14 -6.81
CA ALA A 331 19.44 -9.32 -8.24
C ALA A 331 18.33 -8.72 -9.14
N ARG A 332 17.06 -8.80 -8.71
CA ARG A 332 15.93 -8.16 -9.41
C ARG A 332 15.92 -6.65 -9.25
N ALA A 333 16.29 -6.12 -8.09
CA ALA A 333 16.38 -4.68 -7.82
C ALA A 333 17.51 -4.04 -8.64
N ASP A 334 18.67 -4.69 -8.76
CA ASP A 334 19.79 -4.22 -9.59
C ASP A 334 19.38 -4.13 -11.08
N VAL A 335 18.60 -5.11 -11.56
CA VAL A 335 18.06 -5.15 -12.93
C VAL A 335 16.91 -4.16 -13.14
N ALA A 336 16.03 -3.99 -12.15
CA ALA A 336 14.93 -3.02 -12.21
C ALA A 336 15.45 -1.57 -12.16
N THR A 337 16.53 -1.31 -11.42
CA THR A 337 17.21 0.00 -11.40
C THR A 337 17.81 0.35 -12.78
N THR A 338 18.12 -0.65 -13.61
CA THR A 338 18.58 -0.44 -14.99
C THR A 338 17.43 -0.26 -16.01
N LEU A 339 16.19 -0.63 -15.66
CA LEU A 339 15.05 -0.69 -16.59
C LEU A 339 13.84 0.19 -16.21
N ALA A 340 13.75 0.71 -14.98
CA ALA A 340 12.58 1.39 -14.46
C ALA A 340 12.78 2.91 -14.28
N SER A 341 12.72 3.63 -15.39
CA SER A 341 12.35 5.05 -15.41
C SER A 341 10.82 5.26 -15.52
N SER A 342 9.99 4.23 -15.29
CA SER A 342 8.57 4.25 -15.72
C SER A 342 7.52 3.67 -14.78
N VAL A 343 7.80 3.38 -13.49
CA VAL A 343 6.73 3.11 -12.51
C VAL A 343 7.04 3.77 -11.16
N SER A 344 6.28 4.81 -10.84
CA SER A 344 6.43 5.68 -9.66
C SER A 344 5.78 5.06 -8.41
N ALA A 345 6.36 3.99 -7.85
CA ALA A 345 5.96 3.54 -6.53
C ALA A 345 6.35 4.59 -5.48
N THR A 346 5.38 5.00 -4.64
CA THR A 346 5.59 5.97 -3.56
C THR A 346 6.60 5.42 -2.55
N PHE A 347 7.61 6.22 -2.22
CA PHE A 347 8.65 5.89 -1.25
C PHE A 347 8.25 6.41 0.14
N THR A 348 7.68 5.53 0.96
CA THR A 348 7.26 5.82 2.33
C THR A 348 8.34 5.43 3.33
N PRO A 349 8.35 6.00 4.55
CA PRO A 349 9.25 5.56 5.61
C PRO A 349 9.07 4.07 5.92
N SER A 350 10.17 3.40 6.25
CA SER A 350 10.23 1.95 6.45
C SER A 350 11.19 1.60 7.59
N GLN A 351 11.24 0.33 8.03
CA GLN A 351 12.26 -0.13 8.97
C GLN A 351 13.68 0.11 8.43
N TRP A 352 13.87 0.01 7.11
CA TRP A 352 15.14 0.36 6.45
C TRP A 352 15.48 1.84 6.60
N SER A 353 14.51 2.73 6.40
CA SER A 353 14.72 4.16 6.59
C SER A 353 15.16 4.45 8.02
N SER A 354 14.49 3.87 9.01
CA SER A 354 14.85 4.05 10.41
C SER A 354 16.23 3.51 10.76
N LEU A 355 16.62 2.36 10.20
CA LEU A 355 17.97 1.83 10.34
C LEU A 355 19.03 2.82 9.83
N VAL A 356 18.82 3.41 8.65
CA VAL A 356 19.71 4.43 8.07
C VAL A 356 19.75 5.69 8.94
N LEU A 357 18.60 6.16 9.42
CA LEU A 357 18.51 7.34 10.27
C LEU A 357 19.24 7.16 11.61
N GLN A 358 19.10 5.99 12.25
CA GLN A 358 19.80 5.69 13.50
C GLN A 358 21.29 5.48 13.31
N TYR A 359 21.70 4.85 12.20
CA TYR A 359 23.12 4.79 11.83
C TYR A 359 23.72 6.19 11.72
N ASP A 360 23.09 7.08 10.95
CA ASP A 360 23.64 8.41 10.70
C ASP A 360 23.70 9.24 11.99
N ARG A 361 22.70 9.08 12.88
CA ARG A 361 22.70 9.73 14.20
C ARG A 361 23.85 9.24 15.08
N LEU A 362 24.07 7.92 15.16
CA LEU A 362 25.16 7.31 15.92
C LEU A 362 26.54 7.69 15.36
N ALA A 363 26.72 7.61 14.04
CA ALA A 363 27.97 7.98 13.39
C ALA A 363 28.33 9.45 13.67
N THR A 364 27.34 10.34 13.65
CA THR A 364 27.58 11.76 13.88
C THR A 364 27.83 12.08 15.37
N SER A 365 27.15 11.41 16.31
CA SER A 365 27.39 11.62 17.75
C SER A 365 28.79 11.19 18.19
N MET A 366 29.35 10.20 17.51
CA MET A 366 30.71 9.71 17.76
C MET A 366 31.81 10.49 17.03
N GLY A 367 31.46 11.27 16.01
CA GLY A 367 32.45 11.86 15.11
C GLY A 367 33.28 10.83 14.34
N ALA A 368 32.75 9.62 14.16
CA ALA A 368 33.44 8.48 13.54
C ALA A 368 32.74 8.06 12.25
N HIS A 369 33.51 7.71 11.22
CA HIS A 369 32.99 7.20 9.95
C HIS A 369 32.67 5.70 9.99
N GLU A 370 33.12 4.99 11.03
CA GLU A 370 33.00 3.55 11.17
C GLU A 370 32.21 3.22 12.44
N VAL A 371 31.12 2.48 12.28
CA VAL A 371 30.24 2.03 13.37
C VAL A 371 30.28 0.50 13.40
N THR A 372 30.44 -0.07 14.59
CA THR A 372 30.39 -1.53 14.74
C THR A 372 28.94 -2.02 14.73
N LEU A 373 28.73 -3.29 14.34
CA LEU A 373 27.43 -3.93 14.34
C LEU A 373 26.79 -3.89 15.75
N GLU A 374 27.59 -4.17 16.78
CA GLU A 374 27.12 -4.18 18.19
C GLU A 374 26.65 -2.78 18.62
N MET A 375 27.39 -1.74 18.25
CA MET A 375 27.01 -0.37 18.59
C MET A 375 25.73 0.08 17.88
N LEU A 376 25.58 -0.27 16.59
CA LEU A 376 24.35 0.02 15.86
C LEU A 376 23.17 -0.78 16.45
N GLN A 377 23.39 -2.03 16.83
CA GLN A 377 22.38 -2.86 17.47
C GLN A 377 21.89 -2.24 18.79
N ASP A 378 22.81 -1.77 19.64
CA ASP A 378 22.48 -1.11 20.91
C ASP A 378 21.71 0.19 20.68
N GLN A 379 22.13 1.01 19.71
CA GLN A 379 21.42 2.23 19.31
C GLN A 379 19.97 1.93 18.87
N LEU A 380 19.76 0.90 18.05
CA LEU A 380 18.41 0.53 17.58
C LEU A 380 17.52 0.08 18.73
N GLN A 381 18.08 -0.61 19.73
CA GLN A 381 17.32 -1.05 20.90
C GLN A 381 17.03 0.11 21.85
N GLU A 382 18.01 0.98 22.11
CA GLU A 382 17.87 2.17 22.96
C GLU A 382 16.81 3.13 22.42
N MET A 383 16.80 3.33 21.09
CA MET A 383 15.83 4.17 20.40
C MET A 383 14.49 3.48 20.13
N HIS A 384 14.30 2.26 20.63
CA HIS A 384 13.09 1.46 20.45
C HIS A 384 12.70 1.25 18.97
N THR A 385 13.68 1.29 18.06
CA THR A 385 13.52 0.90 16.67
C THR A 385 13.26 -0.60 16.55
N VAL A 386 13.85 -1.39 17.47
CA VAL A 386 13.65 -2.83 17.61
C VAL A 386 13.35 -3.22 19.06
N VAL A 387 12.64 -4.33 19.27
CA VAL A 387 12.26 -4.80 20.61
C VAL A 387 13.38 -5.56 21.34
N SER A 388 14.42 -5.99 20.63
CA SER A 388 15.57 -6.72 21.21
C SER A 388 16.82 -6.61 20.36
N ALA A 389 17.97 -6.79 21.00
CA ALA A 389 19.29 -6.90 20.38
C ALA A 389 19.35 -7.92 19.24
N ALA A 390 18.77 -9.12 19.44
CA ALA A 390 18.72 -10.16 18.41
C ALA A 390 17.98 -9.68 17.15
N ARG A 391 16.83 -9.01 17.34
CA ARG A 391 16.05 -8.43 16.23
C ARG A 391 16.79 -7.28 15.54
N GLY A 392 17.56 -6.49 16.29
CA GLY A 392 18.47 -5.48 15.76
C GLY A 392 19.55 -6.08 14.86
N ARG A 393 20.24 -7.12 15.35
CA ARG A 393 21.24 -7.86 14.57
C ARG A 393 20.65 -8.41 13.28
N ASP A 394 19.49 -9.06 13.34
CA ASP A 394 18.85 -9.63 12.16
C ASP A 394 18.48 -8.56 11.13
N LEU A 395 17.94 -7.42 11.58
CA LEU A 395 17.59 -6.29 10.71
C LEU A 395 18.84 -5.75 9.98
N ILE A 396 19.96 -5.63 10.69
CA ILE A 396 21.24 -5.19 10.11
C ILE A 396 21.72 -6.21 9.06
N LEU A 397 21.73 -7.50 9.39
CA LEU A 397 22.18 -8.55 8.46
C LEU A 397 21.30 -8.65 7.21
N GLN A 398 20.01 -8.36 7.31
CA GLN A 398 19.11 -8.28 6.16
C GLN A 398 19.40 -7.07 5.29
N ALA A 399 19.62 -5.91 5.90
CA ALA A 399 20.04 -4.73 5.17
C ALA A 399 21.35 -4.99 4.40
N VAL A 400 22.24 -5.81 4.97
CA VAL A 400 23.46 -6.29 4.28
C VAL A 400 23.11 -7.21 3.10
N ALA A 401 22.24 -8.21 3.30
CA ALA A 401 21.80 -9.11 2.23
C ALA A 401 21.14 -8.35 1.06
N MET A 402 20.35 -7.32 1.36
CA MET A 402 19.69 -6.46 0.38
C MET A 402 20.64 -5.44 -0.28
N GLY A 403 21.87 -5.28 0.21
CA GLY A 403 22.82 -4.27 -0.31
C GLY A 403 22.50 -2.84 0.13
N ILE A 404 21.68 -2.66 1.16
CA ILE A 404 21.44 -1.37 1.82
C ILE A 404 22.65 -1.02 2.69
N MET A 405 23.26 -2.03 3.33
CA MET A 405 24.42 -1.92 4.19
C MET A 405 25.58 -2.76 3.66
N ARG A 406 26.81 -2.34 3.95
CA ARG A 406 28.02 -3.15 3.81
C ARG A 406 28.45 -3.63 5.20
N LEU A 407 28.87 -4.89 5.28
CA LEU A 407 29.50 -5.49 6.45
C LEU A 407 30.94 -5.85 6.11
N TRP A 408 31.89 -5.51 6.98
CA TRP A 408 33.27 -5.98 6.88
C TRP A 408 33.84 -6.26 8.26
N HIS A 409 34.87 -7.10 8.32
CA HIS A 409 35.53 -7.48 9.56
C HIS A 409 36.90 -6.81 9.65
N ALA A 410 37.18 -6.14 10.76
CA ALA A 410 38.46 -5.51 11.03
C ALA A 410 38.74 -5.48 12.53
N ASN A 411 39.99 -5.68 12.95
CA ASN A 411 40.41 -5.63 14.36
C ASN A 411 39.53 -6.48 15.31
N ASP A 412 39.17 -7.71 14.91
CA ASP A 412 38.27 -8.62 15.64
C ASP A 412 36.84 -8.09 15.88
N LEU A 413 36.43 -7.04 15.15
CA LEU A 413 35.12 -6.44 15.22
C LEU A 413 34.43 -6.43 13.84
N ASP A 414 33.11 -6.54 13.87
CA ASP A 414 32.26 -6.41 12.68
C ASP A 414 31.80 -4.96 12.54
N TYR A 415 32.14 -4.35 11.41
CA TYR A 415 31.76 -2.98 11.06
C TYR A 415 30.68 -2.95 10.00
N VAL A 416 29.78 -1.98 10.11
CA VAL A 416 28.66 -1.78 9.21
C VAL A 416 28.61 -0.35 8.71
N GLN A 417 28.12 -0.15 7.48
CA GLN A 417 27.92 1.18 6.89
C GLN A 417 26.85 1.15 5.80
N PRO A 418 25.96 2.16 5.71
CA PRO A 418 25.04 2.31 4.59
C PRO A 418 25.78 2.44 3.26
N ILE A 419 25.26 1.86 2.20
CA ILE A 419 25.75 2.05 0.84
C ILE A 419 25.06 3.29 0.27
N ASP A 420 25.81 4.37 0.09
CA ASP A 420 25.29 5.71 -0.27
C ASP A 420 24.50 5.71 -1.58
N GLU A 421 24.91 4.89 -2.56
CA GLU A 421 24.26 4.76 -3.86
C GLU A 421 22.97 3.93 -3.83
N HIS A 422 22.69 3.24 -2.71
CA HIS A 422 21.48 2.43 -2.63
C HIS A 422 20.23 3.34 -2.59
N PRO A 423 19.19 3.12 -3.42
CA PRO A 423 18.05 4.04 -3.54
C PRO A 423 17.33 4.35 -2.22
N ILE A 424 17.21 3.37 -1.33
CA ILE A 424 16.62 3.58 0.02
C ILE A 424 17.47 4.53 0.87
N VAL A 425 18.80 4.41 0.81
CA VAL A 425 19.74 5.23 1.59
C VAL A 425 19.72 6.66 1.06
N GLU A 426 19.90 6.85 -0.26
CA GLU A 426 19.88 8.16 -0.92
C GLU A 426 18.57 8.90 -0.62
N ARG A 427 17.42 8.25 -0.86
CA ARG A 427 16.11 8.87 -0.67
C ARG A 427 15.82 9.17 0.80
N THR A 428 16.15 8.27 1.72
CA THR A 428 15.96 8.50 3.17
C THR A 428 16.74 9.72 3.64
N ARG A 429 18.03 9.82 3.26
CA ARG A 429 18.88 10.96 3.62
C ARG A 429 18.40 12.25 2.98
N LEU A 430 18.05 12.23 1.69
CA LEU A 430 17.48 13.39 1.00
C LEU A 430 16.25 13.92 1.75
N VAL A 431 15.27 13.07 2.03
CA VAL A 431 14.03 13.50 2.70
C VAL A 431 14.32 14.05 4.10
N ARG A 432 15.15 13.35 4.89
CA ARG A 432 15.61 13.85 6.19
C ARG A 432 16.23 15.24 6.06
N ASP A 433 17.24 15.38 5.21
CA ASP A 433 18.04 16.60 5.12
C ASP A 433 17.19 17.80 4.68
N ARG A 434 16.26 17.61 3.74
CA ARG A 434 15.33 18.67 3.31
C ARG A 434 14.38 19.10 4.42
N ILE A 435 13.81 18.15 5.16
CA ILE A 435 12.89 18.47 6.26
C ILE A 435 13.65 19.17 7.40
N VAL A 436 14.80 18.62 7.81
CA VAL A 436 15.62 19.19 8.89
C VAL A 436 16.13 20.58 8.52
N LEU A 437 16.65 20.78 7.30
CA LEU A 437 17.09 22.09 6.82
C LEU A 437 15.94 23.11 6.85
N ARG A 438 14.73 22.70 6.48
CA ARG A 438 13.56 23.58 6.51
C ARG A 438 13.14 23.97 7.91
N VAL A 439 13.17 23.02 8.87
CA VAL A 439 12.93 23.30 10.28
C VAL A 439 14.01 24.26 10.80
N ALA A 440 15.29 23.95 10.58
CA ALA A 440 16.43 24.77 10.98
C ALA A 440 16.33 26.21 10.47
N ASN A 441 16.11 26.38 9.16
CA ASN A 441 15.96 27.72 8.56
C ASN A 441 14.77 28.49 9.15
N THR A 442 13.68 27.80 9.49
CA THR A 442 12.52 28.48 10.09
C THR A 442 12.81 28.93 11.51
N LEU A 443 13.52 28.14 12.30
CA LEU A 443 13.90 28.49 13.68
C LEU A 443 14.96 29.60 13.70
N GLU A 444 16.03 29.46 12.92
CA GLU A 444 17.17 30.39 12.90
C GLU A 444 16.86 31.70 12.19
N VAL A 445 16.36 31.66 10.95
CA VAL A 445 16.20 32.86 10.11
C VAL A 445 15.04 33.72 10.60
N ARG A 446 13.98 33.10 11.14
CA ARG A 446 12.81 33.84 11.64
C ARG A 446 12.84 34.10 13.14
N GLY A 447 13.82 33.57 13.86
CA GLY A 447 13.89 33.64 15.33
C GLY A 447 12.68 32.99 16.00
N TRP A 448 12.12 31.94 15.40
CA TRP A 448 10.96 31.24 15.99
C TRP A 448 11.44 30.14 16.92
N GLU A 449 10.78 30.01 18.07
CA GLU A 449 11.06 28.94 19.03
C GLU A 449 10.62 27.55 18.54
N TYR A 450 9.65 27.50 17.61
CA TYR A 450 9.09 26.28 17.05
C TYR A 450 8.49 26.53 15.66
N VAL A 451 8.27 25.44 14.90
CA VAL A 451 7.59 25.46 13.61
C VAL A 451 6.21 24.82 13.74
N ASN A 452 5.14 25.52 13.33
CA ASN A 452 3.80 24.91 13.30
C ASN A 452 3.75 23.73 12.31
N TYR A 453 3.12 22.62 12.70
CA TYR A 453 3.07 21.39 11.88
C TYR A 453 2.47 21.63 10.48
N GLY A 454 1.31 22.29 10.39
CA GLY A 454 0.68 22.59 9.10
C GLY A 454 1.49 23.56 8.24
N PHE A 455 2.23 24.47 8.86
CA PHE A 455 3.18 25.34 8.16
C PHE A 455 4.37 24.55 7.59
N LEU A 456 4.90 23.59 8.37
CA LEU A 456 5.98 22.70 7.94
C LEU A 456 5.55 21.87 6.72
N LEU A 457 4.38 21.23 6.76
CA LEU A 457 3.87 20.43 5.63
C LEU A 457 3.75 21.26 4.34
N LYS A 458 3.16 22.45 4.42
CA LYS A 458 3.08 23.38 3.28
C LYS A 458 4.46 23.78 2.77
N GLY A 459 5.42 23.96 3.67
CA GLY A 459 6.80 24.22 3.30
C GLY A 459 7.44 23.05 2.55
N ILE A 460 7.28 21.82 3.05
CA ILE A 460 7.78 20.59 2.39
C ILE A 460 7.14 20.43 1.02
N ALA A 461 5.85 20.74 0.87
CA ALA A 461 5.15 20.71 -0.42
C ALA A 461 5.76 21.62 -1.48
N MET A 462 6.45 22.69 -1.09
CA MET A 462 7.11 23.65 -1.99
C MET A 462 8.60 23.33 -2.23
N ASP A 463 9.12 22.23 -1.69
CA ASP A 463 10.54 21.88 -1.81
C ASP A 463 10.85 21.19 -3.16
N ARG A 464 11.50 21.93 -4.06
CA ARG A 464 11.85 21.47 -5.40
C ARG A 464 12.79 20.25 -5.41
N GLU A 465 13.62 20.06 -4.38
CA GLU A 465 14.52 18.89 -4.34
C GLU A 465 13.79 17.59 -4.01
N LEU A 466 12.57 17.70 -3.45
CA LEU A 466 11.68 16.57 -3.20
C LEU A 466 10.70 16.31 -4.34
N ASP A 467 10.74 17.10 -5.42
CA ASP A 467 9.95 16.88 -6.64
C ASP A 467 10.61 15.79 -7.52
N ARG A 468 10.69 14.58 -6.95
CA ARG A 468 11.24 13.38 -7.59
C ARG A 468 10.18 12.28 -7.65
N PRO A 469 10.23 11.35 -8.62
CA PRO A 469 9.27 10.25 -8.71
C PRO A 469 9.17 9.46 -7.40
N GLY A 470 7.95 9.33 -6.88
CA GLY A 470 7.64 8.63 -5.63
C GLY A 470 7.92 9.42 -4.33
N LEU A 471 8.34 10.68 -4.40
CA LEU A 471 8.52 11.57 -3.25
C LEU A 471 7.48 12.70 -3.25
N ASN A 472 7.23 13.29 -2.08
CA ASN A 472 6.42 14.50 -1.91
C ASN A 472 5.01 14.45 -2.53
N VAL A 473 4.41 13.26 -2.60
CA VAL A 473 3.21 12.99 -3.41
C VAL A 473 1.96 13.71 -2.89
N ASP A 474 1.74 13.70 -1.57
CA ASP A 474 0.57 14.29 -0.93
C ASP A 474 0.87 14.68 0.54
N ASP A 475 -0.15 15.21 1.23
CA ASP A 475 -0.02 15.61 2.64
C ASP A 475 0.16 14.41 3.58
N ALA A 476 -0.36 13.23 3.23
CA ALA A 476 -0.19 12.01 4.02
C ALA A 476 1.27 11.57 4.03
N TRP A 477 1.91 11.52 2.86
CA TRP A 477 3.33 11.22 2.70
C TRP A 477 4.21 12.17 3.51
N ARG A 478 3.93 13.48 3.46
CA ARG A 478 4.71 14.48 4.22
C ARG A 478 4.56 14.26 5.72
N SER A 479 3.34 13.96 6.16
CA SER A 479 3.02 13.69 7.57
C SER A 479 3.74 12.43 8.06
N GLU A 480 3.72 11.35 7.29
CA GLU A 480 4.43 10.10 7.59
C GLU A 480 5.93 10.31 7.77
N TRP A 481 6.57 11.10 6.89
CA TRP A 481 8.00 11.40 7.01
C TRP A 481 8.33 12.29 8.21
N VAL A 482 7.53 13.33 8.47
CA VAL A 482 7.71 14.16 9.68
C VAL A 482 7.53 13.31 10.94
N ASP A 483 6.48 12.49 11.00
CA ASP A 483 6.22 11.61 12.13
C ASP A 483 7.33 10.54 12.28
N CYS A 484 7.89 10.04 11.17
CA CYS A 484 9.06 9.17 11.20
C CYS A 484 10.27 9.88 11.82
N LEU A 485 10.58 11.10 11.40
CA LEU A 485 11.71 11.86 11.96
C LEU A 485 11.51 12.21 13.43
N VAL A 486 10.27 12.51 13.84
CA VAL A 486 9.91 12.68 15.25
C VAL A 486 10.15 11.40 16.03
N ARG A 487 9.66 10.27 15.49
CA ARG A 487 9.78 8.94 16.09
C ARG A 487 11.24 8.47 16.19
N GLU A 488 12.09 8.82 15.24
CA GLU A 488 13.53 8.52 15.28
C GLU A 488 14.34 9.46 16.19
N GLY A 489 13.69 10.45 16.82
CA GLY A 489 14.34 11.42 17.71
C GLY A 489 15.15 12.49 16.99
N ILE A 490 14.90 12.71 15.70
CA ILE A 490 15.53 13.79 14.91
C ILE A 490 14.74 15.09 15.07
N LEU A 491 13.41 14.98 15.11
CA LEU A 491 12.51 16.09 15.38
C LEU A 491 11.82 15.88 16.73
N ILE A 492 11.37 16.95 17.35
CA ILE A 492 10.56 16.91 18.56
C ILE A 492 9.18 17.48 18.24
N ARG A 493 8.12 16.75 18.61
CA ARG A 493 6.73 17.21 18.50
C ARG A 493 6.17 17.53 19.88
N GLU A 494 5.72 18.77 20.05
CA GLU A 494 5.10 19.27 21.28
C GLU A 494 3.73 19.88 20.98
N MET A 495 2.82 19.85 21.96
CA MET A 495 1.57 20.60 21.89
C MET A 495 1.76 21.93 22.61
N MET A 496 1.60 23.04 21.89
CA MET A 496 1.79 24.39 22.42
C MET A 496 0.52 25.23 22.23
N PRO A 497 0.17 26.10 23.18
CA PRO A 497 -0.92 27.06 23.01
C PRO A 497 -0.73 27.89 21.75
N HIS A 498 -1.77 28.01 20.94
CA HIS A 498 -1.74 28.84 19.75
C HIS A 498 -1.53 30.31 20.16
N ARG A 499 -0.59 31.01 19.51
CA ARG A 499 -0.19 32.38 19.87
C ARG A 499 -1.35 33.38 19.90
N GLN A 500 -2.41 33.12 19.13
CA GLN A 500 -3.60 33.98 19.03
C GLN A 500 -4.82 33.41 19.77
N ASN A 501 -4.80 32.15 20.18
CA ASN A 501 -5.88 31.50 20.94
C ASN A 501 -5.28 30.50 21.94
N PRO A 502 -4.95 30.93 23.17
CA PRO A 502 -4.21 30.11 24.12
C PRO A 502 -4.93 28.82 24.56
N GLU A 503 -6.25 28.75 24.39
CA GLU A 503 -7.06 27.55 24.69
C GLU A 503 -6.95 26.47 23.60
N ASP A 504 -6.44 26.83 22.42
CA ASP A 504 -6.27 25.92 21.28
C ASP A 504 -4.82 25.43 21.22
N LEU A 505 -4.59 24.15 21.52
CA LEU A 505 -3.26 23.54 21.48
C LEU A 505 -2.92 23.10 20.06
N VAL A 506 -1.84 23.64 19.51
CA VAL A 506 -1.35 23.29 18.18
C VAL A 506 -0.10 22.41 18.26
N PRO A 507 0.01 21.39 17.38
CA PRO A 507 1.24 20.61 17.26
C PRO A 507 2.34 21.47 16.62
N VAL A 508 3.49 21.50 17.28
CA VAL A 508 4.68 22.22 16.81
C VAL A 508 5.87 21.28 16.74
N ILE A 509 6.81 21.63 15.86
CA ILE A 509 8.02 20.87 15.55
C ILE A 509 9.26 21.70 15.91
N LYS A 510 10.21 21.05 16.59
CA LYS A 510 11.54 21.58 16.93
C LYS A 510 12.62 20.59 16.45
N LEU A 511 13.86 21.07 16.35
CA LEU A 511 15.01 20.19 16.19
C LEU A 511 15.35 19.55 17.53
N ALA A 512 15.79 18.28 17.50
CA ALA A 512 16.32 17.64 18.68
C ALA A 512 17.64 18.34 19.13
N PRO A 513 17.82 18.63 20.42
CA PRO A 513 18.94 19.43 20.93
C PRO A 513 20.30 18.74 20.84
N ASP A 514 20.29 17.41 20.67
CA ASP A 514 21.45 16.53 20.54
C ASP A 514 21.89 16.32 19.08
N LEU A 515 21.23 16.97 18.11
CA LEU A 515 21.69 16.95 16.73
C LEU A 515 22.95 17.82 16.57
N PRO A 516 24.07 17.24 16.09
CA PRO A 516 25.23 18.04 15.69
C PRO A 516 24.84 19.00 14.56
N PRO A 517 25.45 20.19 14.48
CA PRO A 517 25.14 21.17 13.44
C PRO A 517 25.39 20.55 12.06
N MET A 518 24.33 20.42 11.26
CA MET A 518 24.44 19.83 9.92
C MET A 518 25.52 20.55 9.11
N ALA A 519 26.43 19.79 8.52
CA ALA A 519 27.35 20.30 7.52
C ALA A 519 26.51 20.83 6.36
N ARG A 520 26.49 22.15 6.21
CA ARG A 520 25.87 22.81 5.06
C ARG A 520 26.53 22.22 3.81
N PRO A 521 25.77 21.82 2.77
CA PRO A 521 26.38 21.66 1.46
C PRO A 521 27.07 22.99 1.16
N GLN A 522 28.41 22.96 1.09
CA GLN A 522 29.14 24.13 0.67
C GLN A 522 28.64 24.45 -0.73
N PRO A 523 28.09 25.66 -0.99
CA PRO A 523 27.95 26.09 -2.36
C PRO A 523 29.34 26.00 -2.96
N ASN A 524 29.46 25.33 -4.12
CA ASN A 524 30.70 25.23 -4.88
C ASN A 524 31.51 26.51 -4.70
N ALA A 525 32.73 26.35 -4.17
CA ALA A 525 33.60 27.44 -3.78
C ALA A 525 33.68 28.51 -4.88
N SER A 526 32.96 29.60 -4.66
CA SER A 526 33.37 30.91 -5.12
C SER A 526 33.64 31.70 -3.84
N ASN A 527 34.91 32.10 -3.70
CA ASN A 527 35.42 32.83 -2.55
C ASN A 527 34.48 33.98 -2.16
N GLY A 528 34.07 33.99 -0.89
CA GLY A 528 33.31 35.09 -0.32
C GLY A 528 32.96 34.80 1.13
N THR A 529 33.77 35.33 2.04
CA THR A 529 33.49 35.45 3.48
C THR A 529 32.04 35.88 3.70
N LYS A 530 31.33 35.24 4.64
CA LYS A 530 30.03 35.74 5.12
C LYS A 530 30.19 37.21 5.55
N PRO A 531 29.41 38.17 5.03
CA PRO A 531 29.32 39.46 5.67
C PRO A 531 28.52 39.29 6.97
N SER A 532 29.12 39.75 8.07
CA SER A 532 28.43 40.02 9.33
C SER A 532 27.56 41.27 9.16
N TYR A 533 26.41 41.33 9.83
CA TYR A 533 25.44 42.43 9.75
C TYR A 533 25.89 43.72 10.48
N ASP A 534 27.17 43.84 10.85
CA ASP A 534 27.76 44.99 11.56
C ASP A 534 28.83 45.77 10.76
N ASP A 535 29.22 45.34 9.56
CA ASP A 535 30.20 46.06 8.73
C ASP A 535 29.51 46.71 7.51
N LEU A 536 28.70 47.74 7.78
CA LEU A 536 28.42 48.78 6.78
C LEU A 536 29.14 50.06 7.24
N ASP A 537 30.45 50.07 7.02
CA ASP A 537 31.14 51.34 6.88
C ASP A 537 30.66 51.97 5.57
N THR A 538 30.10 53.16 5.74
CA THR A 538 29.84 54.16 4.72
C THR A 538 30.97 54.22 3.69
N SER A 539 30.60 54.27 2.42
CA SER A 539 31.44 54.51 1.23
C SER A 539 32.11 53.29 0.59
N SER A 540 31.41 52.65 -0.37
CA SER A 540 31.96 52.37 -1.71
C SER A 540 30.96 51.61 -2.59
N THR A 541 30.83 52.11 -3.81
CA THR A 541 29.97 51.66 -4.90
C THR A 541 30.39 50.29 -5.44
N GLN A 542 29.65 49.23 -5.11
CA GLN A 542 29.64 47.98 -5.87
C GLN A 542 28.19 47.55 -6.16
N VAL A 543 27.81 47.58 -7.43
CA VAL A 543 26.49 47.19 -7.92
C VAL A 543 26.36 45.67 -7.85
N VAL A 544 25.60 45.17 -6.87
CA VAL A 544 25.17 43.77 -6.79
C VAL A 544 24.26 43.49 -7.99
N ARG A 545 24.65 42.57 -8.87
CA ARG A 545 23.81 42.14 -10.00
C ARG A 545 22.63 41.33 -9.47
N ARG A 546 21.42 41.79 -9.78
CA ARG A 546 20.14 41.13 -9.44
C ARG A 546 19.90 39.96 -10.40
N ASP A 547 19.21 38.92 -9.95
CA ASP A 547 18.74 37.84 -10.81
C ASP A 547 17.53 38.30 -11.63
N LEU A 548 17.48 37.87 -12.90
CA LEU A 548 16.49 38.31 -13.87
C LEU A 548 15.04 38.07 -13.40
N GLU A 549 14.77 36.95 -12.72
CA GLU A 549 13.44 36.63 -12.19
C GLU A 549 12.97 37.66 -11.15
N THR A 550 13.88 38.14 -10.31
CA THR A 550 13.58 39.13 -9.27
C THR A 550 13.32 40.49 -9.90
N GLU A 551 14.11 40.92 -10.89
CA GLU A 551 13.86 42.16 -11.63
C GLU A 551 12.50 42.15 -12.34
N GLN A 552 12.13 41.04 -12.96
CA GLN A 552 10.82 40.85 -13.59
C GLN A 552 9.68 40.93 -12.55
N MET A 553 9.86 40.32 -11.38
CA MET A 553 8.90 40.36 -10.29
C MET A 553 8.77 41.77 -9.69
N MET A 554 9.86 42.54 -9.60
CA MET A 554 9.83 43.94 -9.17
C MET A 554 8.95 44.78 -10.10
N LYS A 555 9.10 44.62 -11.42
CA LYS A 555 8.24 45.31 -12.41
C LYS A 555 6.77 44.94 -12.22
N ARG A 556 6.46 43.67 -12.01
CA ARG A 556 5.09 43.19 -11.70
C ARG A 556 4.52 43.85 -10.44
N ILE A 557 5.28 43.86 -9.34
CA ILE A 557 4.85 44.43 -8.07
C ILE A 557 4.53 45.92 -8.22
N VAL A 558 5.45 46.72 -8.77
CA VAL A 558 5.25 48.17 -8.90
C VAL A 558 4.03 48.48 -9.76
N VAL A 559 3.89 47.81 -10.92
CA VAL A 559 2.74 48.03 -11.81
C VAL A 559 1.43 47.60 -11.17
N SER A 560 1.37 46.44 -10.52
CA SER A 560 0.14 45.94 -9.86
C SER A 560 -0.26 46.79 -8.65
N VAL A 561 0.70 47.35 -7.91
CA VAL A 561 0.41 48.23 -6.77
C VAL A 561 -0.08 49.58 -7.29
N ASP A 562 0.61 50.19 -8.26
CA ASP A 562 0.19 51.47 -8.86
C ASP A 562 -1.19 51.36 -9.53
N GLN A 563 -1.46 50.26 -10.24
CA GLN A 563 -2.78 49.98 -10.82
C GLN A 563 -3.87 49.89 -9.75
N PHE A 564 -3.57 49.26 -8.61
CA PHE A 564 -4.55 49.07 -7.55
C PHE A 564 -4.85 50.38 -6.83
N THR A 565 -3.83 51.19 -6.53
CA THR A 565 -3.98 52.45 -5.80
C THR A 565 -4.60 53.54 -6.67
N SER A 566 -4.20 53.66 -7.94
CA SER A 566 -4.78 54.63 -8.90
C SER A 566 -6.26 54.37 -9.19
N TYR A 567 -6.64 53.12 -9.48
CA TYR A 567 -8.01 52.79 -9.87
C TYR A 567 -9.01 52.81 -8.71
N ARG A 568 -8.59 52.40 -7.50
CA ARG A 568 -9.51 52.23 -6.35
C ARG A 568 -9.48 53.39 -5.36
N ASN A 569 -8.67 54.42 -5.62
CA ASN A 569 -8.44 55.56 -4.72
C ASN A 569 -7.98 55.13 -3.31
N PHE A 570 -7.27 53.99 -3.21
CA PHE A 570 -6.62 53.53 -2.00
C PHE A 570 -5.17 54.00 -2.01
N THR A 571 -4.62 54.34 -0.83
CA THR A 571 -3.21 54.75 -0.70
C THR A 571 -2.24 53.56 -0.63
N TRP A 572 -2.75 52.34 -0.45
CA TRP A 572 -1.96 51.10 -0.32
C TRP A 572 -2.73 49.88 -0.84
N CYS A 573 -2.00 48.82 -1.20
CA CYS A 573 -2.54 47.53 -1.63
C CYS A 573 -2.28 46.46 -0.56
N PRO A 574 -3.25 45.59 -0.19
CA PRO A 574 -2.99 44.50 0.75
C PRO A 574 -1.93 43.53 0.21
N LEU A 575 -0.80 43.39 0.92
CA LEU A 575 0.36 42.64 0.47
C LEU A 575 0.02 41.15 0.20
N GLY A 576 -0.82 40.55 1.05
CA GLY A 576 -1.28 39.17 0.86
C GLY A 576 -2.18 38.97 -0.37
N SER A 577 -2.98 39.97 -0.74
CA SER A 577 -3.80 39.93 -1.96
C SER A 577 -2.95 40.14 -3.20
N LEU A 578 -1.95 41.02 -3.12
CA LEU A 578 -0.95 41.20 -4.17
C LEU A 578 -0.18 39.89 -4.43
N HIS A 579 0.35 39.27 -3.38
CA HIS A 579 1.07 37.99 -3.51
C HIS A 579 0.18 36.89 -4.11
N ARG A 580 -1.09 36.81 -3.70
CA ARG A 580 -2.03 35.83 -4.27
C ARG A 580 -2.20 36.00 -5.77
N ARG A 581 -2.27 37.24 -6.28
CA ARG A 581 -2.40 37.53 -7.73
C ARG A 581 -1.12 37.22 -8.50
N LEU A 582 0.04 37.51 -7.91
CA LEU A 582 1.34 37.30 -8.55
C LEU A 582 1.94 35.92 -8.32
N ARG A 583 1.24 35.02 -7.60
CA ARG A 583 1.69 33.67 -7.23
C ARG A 583 2.15 32.82 -8.41
N GLN A 584 1.50 32.95 -9.56
CA GLN A 584 1.86 32.17 -10.76
C GLN A 584 3.23 32.55 -11.34
N PHE A 585 3.79 33.70 -10.94
CA PHE A 585 5.10 34.19 -11.36
C PHE A 585 6.16 34.04 -10.26
N ASP A 586 5.81 33.49 -9.10
CA ASP A 586 6.70 33.36 -7.94
C ASP A 586 7.33 31.96 -7.89
N SER A 587 8.65 31.87 -8.08
CA SER A 587 9.42 30.63 -7.96
C SER A 587 9.70 30.22 -6.50
N GLY A 588 9.12 30.94 -5.53
CA GLY A 588 8.98 30.56 -4.12
C GLY A 588 9.58 31.58 -3.15
N VAL A 589 10.63 32.29 -3.55
CA VAL A 589 11.26 33.37 -2.76
C VAL A 589 11.38 34.68 -3.54
N THR A 590 11.04 34.68 -4.83
CA THR A 590 11.26 35.79 -5.76
C THR A 590 10.34 36.95 -5.45
N PHE A 591 9.08 36.69 -5.07
CA PHE A 591 8.19 37.75 -4.60
C PHE A 591 8.73 38.44 -3.35
N GLN A 592 9.18 37.68 -2.36
CA GLN A 592 9.71 38.23 -1.10
C GLN A 592 10.99 39.04 -1.36
N ARG A 593 11.94 38.50 -2.13
CA ARG A 593 13.17 39.20 -2.52
C ARG A 593 12.89 40.48 -3.30
N ALA A 594 11.95 40.45 -4.24
CA ALA A 594 11.58 41.63 -5.01
C ALA A 594 10.97 42.72 -4.12
N VAL A 595 10.16 42.34 -3.13
CA VAL A 595 9.60 43.28 -2.14
C VAL A 595 10.71 43.90 -1.27
N GLU A 596 11.66 43.09 -0.79
CA GLU A 596 12.81 43.55 0.00
C GLU A 596 13.68 44.53 -0.81
N TRP A 597 14.03 44.17 -2.05
CA TRP A 597 14.80 45.04 -2.94
C TRP A 597 14.07 46.35 -3.26
N LEU A 598 12.78 46.30 -3.55
CA LEU A 598 12.00 47.52 -3.80
C LEU A 598 11.94 48.41 -2.55
N GLN A 599 11.88 47.83 -1.36
CA GLN A 599 11.88 48.58 -0.11
C GLN A 599 13.26 49.21 0.18
N GLU A 600 14.35 48.49 -0.06
CA GLU A 600 15.72 49.03 0.05
C GLU A 600 16.00 50.16 -0.94
N LEU A 601 15.47 50.05 -2.15
CA LEU A 601 15.55 51.10 -3.19
C LEU A 601 14.56 52.26 -2.94
N GLY A 602 13.79 52.20 -1.86
CA GLY A 602 12.77 53.19 -1.52
C GLY A 602 11.65 53.29 -2.56
N ALA A 603 11.48 52.29 -3.43
CA ALA A 603 10.46 52.26 -4.48
C ALA A 603 9.07 51.89 -3.96
N VAL A 604 9.02 51.14 -2.85
CA VAL A 604 7.78 50.77 -2.16
C VAL A 604 7.92 50.96 -0.65
N GLN A 605 6.79 51.19 0.01
CA GLN A 605 6.69 51.29 1.46
C GLN A 605 5.72 50.23 1.97
N ILE A 606 6.07 49.56 3.08
CA ILE A 606 5.23 48.55 3.71
C ILE A 606 4.88 49.01 5.12
N GLU A 607 3.59 49.15 5.39
CA GLU A 607 3.07 49.54 6.71
C GLU A 607 1.89 48.67 7.12
N GLU A 608 1.50 48.78 8.39
CA GLU A 608 0.29 48.14 8.91
C GLU A 608 -0.87 49.12 8.93
N TYR A 609 -1.90 48.80 8.17
CA TYR A 609 -3.11 49.60 8.04
C TYR A 609 -4.30 48.91 8.67
N ASP A 610 -5.28 49.68 9.11
CA ASP A 610 -6.54 49.10 9.57
C ASP A 610 -7.26 48.42 8.40
N ASN A 611 -7.90 47.29 8.68
CA ASN A 611 -8.59 46.54 7.64
C ASN A 611 -9.75 47.39 7.07
N PRO A 612 -9.91 47.47 5.73
CA PRO A 612 -11.03 48.19 5.13
C PRO A 612 -12.41 47.67 5.55
N ASP A 613 -12.50 46.40 6.01
CA ASP A 613 -13.69 45.88 6.67
C ASP A 613 -13.64 46.21 8.17
N PRO A 614 -14.51 47.12 8.68
CA PRO A 614 -14.52 47.54 10.08
C PRO A 614 -14.88 46.41 11.06
N LYS A 615 -15.30 45.23 10.58
CA LYS A 615 -15.58 44.05 11.41
C LYS A 615 -14.34 43.20 11.70
N ILE A 616 -13.20 43.49 11.07
CA ILE A 616 -11.97 42.71 11.22
C ILE A 616 -11.01 43.45 12.17
N PRO A 617 -10.72 42.91 13.37
CA PRO A 617 -10.03 43.65 14.43
C PRO A 617 -8.50 43.67 14.30
N TYR A 618 -7.92 43.11 13.23
CA TYR A 618 -6.48 43.05 13.02
C TYR A 618 -6.02 43.92 11.87
N LYS A 619 -4.82 44.51 12.02
CA LYS A 619 -4.18 45.31 10.99
C LYS A 619 -3.70 44.44 9.83
N THR A 620 -3.78 44.99 8.63
CA THR A 620 -3.33 44.35 7.39
C THR A 620 -2.04 44.99 6.94
N LYS A 621 -1.03 44.18 6.61
CA LYS A 621 0.18 44.68 5.96
C LYS A 621 -0.16 45.15 4.54
N GLY A 622 0.01 46.44 4.30
CA GLY A 622 -0.18 47.07 3.01
C GLY A 622 1.16 47.44 2.38
N ILE A 623 1.18 47.49 1.06
CA ILE A 623 2.30 47.96 0.25
C ILE A 623 1.83 49.12 -0.63
N SER A 624 2.59 50.21 -0.66
CA SER A 624 2.36 51.38 -1.52
C SER A 624 3.60 51.66 -2.36
N VAL A 625 3.42 52.23 -3.56
CA VAL A 625 4.54 52.73 -4.37
C VAL A 625 4.89 54.13 -3.90
N VAL A 626 6.18 54.44 -3.79
CA VAL A 626 6.69 55.77 -3.45
C VAL A 626 6.92 56.55 -4.75
N PRO A 627 6.10 57.56 -5.08
CA PRO A 627 6.14 58.25 -6.36
C PRO A 627 7.47 58.96 -6.66
N GLU A 628 8.21 59.36 -5.63
CA GLU A 628 9.48 60.08 -5.72
C GLU A 628 10.69 59.17 -5.99
N SER A 629 10.52 57.84 -5.92
CA SER A 629 11.62 56.89 -6.16
C SER A 629 11.98 56.80 -7.64
N SER A 630 13.27 56.93 -7.96
CA SER A 630 13.77 56.78 -9.33
C SER A 630 13.45 55.40 -9.91
N THR A 631 13.59 54.33 -9.13
CA THR A 631 13.28 52.96 -9.57
C THR A 631 11.80 52.78 -9.87
N ALA A 632 10.90 53.32 -9.04
CA ALA A 632 9.47 53.27 -9.30
C ALA A 632 9.11 54.07 -10.57
N GLN A 633 9.67 55.27 -10.73
CA GLN A 633 9.45 56.12 -11.90
C GLN A 633 9.95 55.46 -13.19
N GLU A 634 11.13 54.84 -13.18
CA GLU A 634 11.67 54.12 -14.34
C GLU A 634 10.72 53.00 -14.79
N ILE A 635 10.26 52.16 -13.86
CA ILE A 635 9.35 51.04 -14.17
C ILE A 635 8.00 51.55 -14.70
N LEU A 636 7.45 52.61 -14.11
CA LEU A 636 6.18 53.20 -14.56
C LEU A 636 6.33 53.91 -15.91
N GLN A 637 7.47 54.54 -16.18
CA GLN A 637 7.77 55.13 -17.49
C GLN A 637 7.91 54.06 -18.58
N GLU A 638 8.56 52.93 -18.29
CA GLU A 638 8.62 51.79 -19.20
C GLU A 638 7.20 51.25 -19.51
N ARG A 639 6.37 51.09 -18.48
CA ARG A 639 4.95 50.71 -18.64
C ARG A 639 4.22 51.69 -19.56
N ASP A 640 4.35 53.00 -19.31
CA ASP A 640 3.64 54.02 -20.07
C ASP A 640 4.12 54.08 -21.52
N ALA A 641 5.42 53.93 -21.76
CA ALA A 641 6.00 53.80 -23.10
C ALA A 641 5.42 52.60 -23.85
N PHE A 642 5.29 51.45 -23.17
CA PHE A 642 4.67 50.25 -23.74
C PHE A 642 3.18 50.49 -24.08
N ILE A 643 2.41 51.10 -23.18
CA ILE A 643 1.00 51.43 -23.43
C ILE A 643 0.85 52.42 -24.60
N ARG A 644 1.72 53.43 -24.72
CA ARG A 644 1.74 54.36 -25.86
C ARG A 644 2.02 53.65 -27.20
N ALA A 645 2.88 52.63 -27.20
CA ALA A 645 3.10 51.80 -28.39
C ALA A 645 1.83 51.01 -28.76
N LEU A 646 1.14 50.42 -27.79
CA LEU A 646 -0.14 49.73 -28.03
C LEU A 646 -1.22 50.68 -28.57
N LEU A 647 -1.29 51.91 -28.05
CA LEU A 647 -2.21 52.96 -28.53
C LEU A 647 -1.91 53.36 -29.98
N ARG A 648 -0.63 53.53 -30.35
CA ARG A 648 -0.22 53.82 -31.74
C ARG A 648 -0.64 52.72 -32.70
N LEU A 649 -0.38 51.45 -32.36
CA LEU A 649 -0.81 50.30 -33.16
C LEU A 649 -2.32 50.30 -33.34
N TYR A 650 -3.07 50.54 -32.25
CA TYR A 650 -4.53 50.61 -32.29
C TYR A 650 -5.04 51.75 -33.19
N GLU A 651 -4.49 52.97 -33.06
CA GLU A 651 -4.86 54.15 -33.85
C GLU A 651 -4.58 53.97 -35.35
N GLN A 652 -3.47 53.32 -35.68
CA GLN A 652 -3.08 52.98 -37.05
C GLN A 652 -3.82 51.75 -37.60
N ARG A 653 -4.71 51.14 -36.81
CA ARG A 653 -5.46 49.91 -37.14
C ARG A 653 -4.55 48.72 -37.46
N ILE A 654 -3.36 48.68 -36.86
CA ILE A 654 -2.42 47.56 -36.95
C ILE A 654 -2.79 46.53 -35.86
N PRO A 655 -2.93 45.23 -36.20
CA PRO A 655 -3.24 44.20 -35.22
C PRO A 655 -2.19 44.10 -34.10
N ILE A 656 -2.63 44.05 -32.84
CA ILE A 656 -1.73 43.91 -31.69
C ILE A 656 -1.36 42.43 -31.53
N ASN A 657 -0.16 42.07 -31.97
CA ASN A 657 0.46 40.76 -31.78
C ASN A 657 1.96 40.95 -31.48
N ALA A 658 2.64 39.91 -31.00
CA ALA A 658 4.05 40.01 -30.61
C ALA A 658 4.96 40.61 -31.71
N ILE A 659 4.72 40.27 -32.99
CA ILE A 659 5.51 40.76 -34.12
C ILE A 659 5.37 42.29 -34.31
N ASN A 660 4.13 42.79 -34.30
CA ASN A 660 3.86 44.20 -34.51
C ASN A 660 4.24 45.04 -33.28
N VAL A 661 4.05 44.49 -32.08
CA VAL A 661 4.50 45.15 -30.83
C VAL A 661 6.02 45.23 -30.80
N ALA A 662 6.74 44.15 -31.11
CA ALA A 662 8.20 44.16 -31.21
C ALA A 662 8.73 45.22 -32.19
N ARG A 663 8.06 45.37 -33.34
CA ARG A 663 8.42 46.38 -34.35
C ARG A 663 8.20 47.81 -33.86
N GLU A 664 7.13 48.05 -33.11
CA GLU A 664 6.78 49.39 -32.60
C GLU A 664 7.60 49.78 -31.37
N THR A 665 7.95 48.82 -30.50
CA THR A 665 8.68 49.08 -29.25
C THR A 665 10.20 48.92 -29.39
N GLY A 666 10.67 48.09 -30.31
CA GLY A 666 12.09 47.75 -30.46
C GLY A 666 12.66 46.92 -29.30
N LEU A 667 11.80 46.38 -28.42
CA LEU A 667 12.23 45.62 -27.24
C LEU A 667 12.76 44.23 -27.62
N PRO A 668 13.75 43.70 -26.86
CA PRO A 668 14.18 42.32 -26.99
C PRO A 668 13.04 41.36 -26.59
N GLU A 669 13.11 40.12 -27.11
CA GLU A 669 12.03 39.13 -26.95
C GLU A 669 11.67 38.86 -25.48
N GLU A 670 12.66 38.79 -24.58
CA GLU A 670 12.44 38.57 -23.15
C GLU A 670 11.65 39.72 -22.48
N GLU A 671 11.99 40.98 -22.76
CA GLU A 671 11.29 42.14 -22.21
C GLU A 671 9.90 42.31 -22.83
N LEU A 672 9.77 42.01 -24.12
CA LEU A 672 8.49 42.02 -24.81
C LEU A 672 7.51 41.03 -24.18
N ASN A 673 7.97 39.79 -23.94
CA ASN A 673 7.16 38.74 -23.32
C ASN A 673 6.75 39.10 -21.89
N LEU A 674 7.66 39.72 -21.13
CA LEU A 674 7.36 40.24 -19.79
C LEU A 674 6.24 41.28 -19.85
N TRP A 675 6.38 42.32 -20.68
CA TRP A 675 5.41 43.41 -20.74
C TRP A 675 4.06 42.96 -21.29
N LEU A 676 4.01 42.08 -22.30
CA LEU A 676 2.76 41.45 -22.73
C LEU A 676 2.08 40.69 -21.59
N SER A 677 2.85 39.91 -20.82
CA SER A 677 2.34 39.18 -19.66
C SER A 677 1.82 40.10 -18.55
N ILE A 678 2.51 41.21 -18.26
CA ILE A 678 2.05 42.21 -17.28
C ILE A 678 0.75 42.87 -17.75
N MET A 679 0.69 43.30 -19.01
CA MET A 679 -0.51 43.95 -19.56
C MET A 679 -1.72 43.03 -19.58
N GLU A 680 -1.51 41.72 -19.81
CA GLU A 680 -2.57 40.72 -19.71
C GLU A 680 -3.03 40.50 -18.26
N SER A 681 -2.10 40.37 -17.31
CA SER A 681 -2.45 40.19 -15.88
C SER A 681 -3.19 41.38 -15.28
N GLU A 682 -2.91 42.60 -15.77
CA GLU A 682 -3.58 43.83 -15.34
C GLU A 682 -4.82 44.18 -16.18
N ASN A 683 -5.28 43.28 -17.06
CA ASN A 683 -6.44 43.48 -17.95
C ASN A 683 -6.34 44.69 -18.89
N VAL A 684 -5.12 45.16 -19.18
CA VAL A 684 -4.87 46.17 -20.22
C VAL A 684 -4.99 45.54 -21.61
N LEU A 685 -4.50 44.31 -21.77
CA LEU A 685 -4.66 43.48 -22.97
C LEU A 685 -5.52 42.28 -22.67
N ASN A 686 -6.43 41.94 -23.60
CA ASN A 686 -7.22 40.71 -23.53
C ASN A 686 -6.98 39.86 -24.78
N PRO A 687 -6.78 38.54 -24.67
CA PRO A 687 -6.63 37.67 -25.83
C PRO A 687 -7.91 37.66 -26.67
N VAL A 688 -7.77 37.69 -28.00
CA VAL A 688 -8.91 37.63 -28.92
C VAL A 688 -9.40 36.18 -29.06
N PRO A 689 -10.68 35.88 -28.77
CA PRO A 689 -11.21 34.53 -28.89
C PRO A 689 -10.97 33.96 -30.29
N SER A 690 -10.49 32.71 -30.36
CA SER A 690 -10.21 31.99 -31.61
C SER A 690 -9.05 32.52 -32.47
N LYS A 691 -8.21 33.44 -31.95
CA LYS A 691 -7.00 33.93 -32.64
C LYS A 691 -5.79 33.94 -31.69
N PRO A 692 -5.04 32.82 -31.58
CA PRO A 692 -3.86 32.73 -30.72
C PRO A 692 -2.82 33.80 -31.07
N GLY A 693 -2.26 34.48 -30.05
CA GLY A 693 -1.22 35.51 -30.22
C GLY A 693 -1.73 36.88 -30.69
N LEU A 694 -3.06 37.07 -30.81
CA LEU A 694 -3.68 38.35 -31.09
C LEU A 694 -4.37 38.90 -29.85
N TYR A 695 -4.14 40.18 -29.55
CA TYR A 695 -4.68 40.87 -28.38
C TYR A 695 -5.60 42.02 -28.77
N SER A 696 -6.58 42.30 -27.90
CA SER A 696 -7.42 43.49 -27.91
C SER A 696 -7.01 44.41 -26.78
N LEU A 697 -6.73 45.68 -27.09
CA LEU A 697 -6.45 46.72 -26.09
C LEU A 697 -7.74 47.17 -25.42
N PHE A 698 -7.79 47.14 -24.08
CA PHE A 698 -8.95 47.59 -23.34
C PHE A 698 -8.93 49.12 -23.20
N ARG A 699 -9.51 49.82 -24.19
CA ARG A 699 -9.43 51.29 -24.27
C ARG A 699 -10.04 52.06 -23.11
N THR A 700 -11.05 51.52 -22.43
CA THR A 700 -11.67 52.18 -21.27
C THR A 700 -10.97 51.82 -19.96
N HIS A 701 -9.84 51.11 -20.01
CA HIS A 701 -9.05 50.80 -18.85
C HIS A 701 -8.44 52.08 -18.26
N HIS A 702 -8.50 52.23 -16.93
CA HIS A 702 -8.12 53.47 -16.23
C HIS A 702 -6.72 53.97 -16.61
N THR A 703 -5.73 53.10 -16.54
CA THR A 703 -4.32 53.44 -16.83
C THR A 703 -4.09 53.72 -18.31
N VAL A 704 -4.86 53.11 -19.21
CA VAL A 704 -4.79 53.42 -20.64
C VAL A 704 -5.31 54.82 -20.91
N ASN A 705 -6.39 55.24 -20.24
CA ASN A 705 -6.91 56.60 -20.33
C ASN A 705 -5.91 57.61 -19.76
N LEU A 706 -5.34 57.37 -18.58
CA LEU A 706 -4.34 58.26 -17.98
C LEU A 706 -3.13 58.47 -18.89
N VAL A 707 -2.61 57.40 -19.50
CA VAL A 707 -1.48 57.47 -20.44
C VAL A 707 -1.87 58.13 -21.77
N ALA A 708 -3.13 58.01 -22.20
CA ALA A 708 -3.64 58.67 -23.40
C ALA A 708 -3.88 60.17 -23.19
N GLU A 709 -4.24 60.59 -21.98
CA GLU A 709 -4.47 62.00 -21.60
C GLU A 709 -3.16 62.77 -21.35
N THR A 710 -2.09 62.09 -20.94
CA THR A 710 -0.73 62.67 -20.79
C THR A 710 0.04 62.78 -22.11
N ARG A 711 -0.67 62.73 -23.24
CA ARG A 711 -0.11 62.67 -24.60
C ARG A 711 -0.10 64.02 -25.34
N ASP A 712 -0.60 65.08 -24.68
CA ASP A 712 -0.56 66.48 -25.12
C ASP A 712 0.58 67.28 -24.46
#